data_AF-A0A2U9C7X0-F1
#
_entry.id   AF-A0A2U9C7X0-F1
#
_cell.length_a   1.000
_cell.length_b   1.000
_cell.length_c   1.000
_cell.angle_alpha   90.00
_cell.angle_beta   90.00
_cell.angle_gamma   90.00
#
_symmetry.space_group_name_H-M   'P 1'
#
loop_
_entity.id
_entity.type
_entity.pdbx_description
1 polymer ?
#
loop_
_entity_poly.entity_id
_entity_poly.type
_entity_poly.pdbx_seq_one_letter_code
_entity_poly.pdbx_strand_id
1 'polypeptide(L)'
;MDLSPEDGGTSRVIDMTTSEKVVDLLNQAALIPTDEKLAVLKQVQELIINKDPSLLDNFLDEMIAFQTDKSIEVRKFVIGFIEEACKRDNELLLRLIANLNMLLKDESVNVVKKAILTLTQLYRVTLQWLVRPKAVSDMQEACWDLVTQMKGDVLASLDSENDGVRTHAIKFTESLIITLSPRTSDSDIPKRQEGDISLDKVPKDHSYIRYDVLCEEGKSALEKLLKFMVHPAISSINLTTALGSLATIARQRPMFMSEVVQAYETLHANLPPTLAKSQVSSVRKNLKLHLVAVLKHPCSLEFQGQISTLLLDLGMPQSEITRSTPAVREQRKRPRHEQYTEGKKVKMDPIEDDEDKEEPAPLTAPKPAAVPVAQSAIDLTAEFLHPLLNPENVANLVLISMVYLPDVMPASFQATYTPVESAGTDAQIKHLARLMATQMTAAGIGPGLEQCKAREDDAIKEEDNDEDSGSKDLLIKRKVPGVMVGQAISVVGGYTEKVPAVEAPATVKRLPEPIVPTAQTKMTGASGRKKVFRLSDVIQPFSDTQIEKLTSRAVKRILHSEKAIAQSGMSHVRVKLLSRLVTQFEGMMKEDVLEFILDDIRTRSDLAFSLLYQEYNAYLSQLPSGLLDSYDHCLYTLLSGLQEKPEQRDGLFTKLVLEAPIITESALEVIRRYCEDESRVYLGMTTLKELIVKRPSRQFQYLHVLLDLSSHEKEKVRTTALAFLKRMYEKDQLRDYIEKFGLNYLQLLVHPNPPSLLFGADKDTEVASPWTEETVRQCLFLYLSLLPLNHRLVHELASVYTEAIADIKRSVLRAIEQPIRGMGMNSPELLLLVENCPKGAETLVTRCLHILTDKVPPSPELVERVRDLYHKRVPDVRFLIPVINGLEKNEVIQALPKLIKLNPIVVKEVFNRLLGTQHSEGSSSVSPLTPGDLLIALHNIDSTKCDMKSIIKGLCSVVQPSG
;
A
#
# COMPACT_ATOMS: atom_id res chain seq x y z
N MET A 1 14.17 -84.39 -15.96
CA MET A 1 12.71 -84.38 -15.77
C MET A 1 12.47 -84.27 -14.28
N ASP A 2 11.72 -83.23 -13.91
CA ASP A 2 10.96 -83.00 -12.68
C ASP A 2 11.47 -83.63 -11.37
N LEU A 3 12.03 -82.76 -10.52
CA LEU A 3 12.04 -82.97 -9.07
C LEU A 3 11.53 -81.72 -8.36
N SER A 4 10.30 -81.86 -7.87
CA SER A 4 9.61 -81.09 -6.84
C SER A 4 8.45 -82.01 -6.36
N PRO A 5 7.90 -81.85 -5.14
CA PRO A 5 8.23 -80.91 -4.08
C PRO A 5 8.46 -81.56 -2.70
N GLU A 6 9.20 -80.88 -1.80
CA GLU A 6 8.86 -80.79 -0.37
C GLU A 6 9.54 -79.53 0.20
N ASP A 7 8.75 -78.53 0.61
CA ASP A 7 8.90 -77.92 1.95
C ASP A 7 7.60 -77.23 2.37
N GLY A 8 7.32 -77.23 3.67
CA GLY A 8 6.13 -76.67 4.28
C GLY A 8 6.28 -75.19 4.59
N GLY A 9 5.26 -74.39 4.25
CA GLY A 9 5.29 -72.94 4.41
C GLY A 9 3.92 -72.34 4.74
N THR A 10 3.16 -72.95 5.66
CA THR A 10 1.93 -72.35 6.21
C THR A 10 2.27 -71.09 7.00
N SER A 11 2.24 -69.94 6.32
CA SER A 11 2.38 -68.61 6.94
C SER A 11 1.38 -68.46 8.07
N ARG A 12 1.89 -68.48 9.31
CA ARG A 12 1.10 -68.18 10.50
C ARG A 12 0.69 -66.71 10.44
N VAL A 13 -0.56 -66.45 10.10
CA VAL A 13 -1.20 -65.17 10.39
C VAL A 13 -1.27 -65.06 11.92
N ILE A 14 -0.34 -64.33 12.51
CA ILE A 14 -0.40 -63.94 13.91
C ILE A 14 -1.48 -62.85 14.00
N ASP A 15 -2.50 -63.07 14.83
CA ASP A 15 -3.51 -62.05 15.15
C ASP A 15 -2.85 -60.89 15.91
N MET A 16 -2.28 -59.94 15.16
CA MET A 16 -1.72 -58.71 15.73
C MET A 16 -2.83 -57.89 16.38
N THR A 17 -2.62 -57.49 17.63
CA THR A 17 -3.53 -56.56 18.31
C THR A 17 -3.56 -55.21 17.61
N THR A 18 -4.65 -54.44 17.79
CA THR A 18 -4.75 -53.09 17.20
C THR A 18 -3.58 -52.20 17.61
N SER A 19 -3.11 -52.31 18.87
CA SER A 19 -1.97 -51.57 19.39
C SER A 19 -0.65 -51.94 18.69
N GLU A 20 -0.35 -53.23 18.54
CA GLU A 20 0.87 -53.68 17.83
C GLU A 20 0.87 -53.23 16.37
N LYS A 21 -0.30 -53.27 15.72
CA LYS A 21 -0.46 -52.78 14.34
C LYS A 21 -0.26 -51.26 14.24
N VAL A 22 -0.70 -50.49 15.22
CA VAL A 22 -0.45 -49.04 15.27
C VAL A 22 1.05 -48.74 15.45
N VAL A 23 1.74 -49.46 16.34
CA VAL A 23 3.20 -49.32 16.54
C VAL A 23 3.97 -49.64 15.25
N ASP A 24 3.64 -50.74 14.57
CA ASP A 24 4.27 -51.13 13.30
C ASP A 24 4.06 -50.06 12.22
N LEU A 25 2.81 -49.58 12.03
CA LEU A 25 2.51 -48.52 11.07
C LEU A 25 3.21 -47.18 11.41
N LEU A 26 3.33 -46.81 12.68
CA LEU A 26 4.06 -45.58 13.09
C LEU A 26 5.57 -45.71 12.83
N ASN A 27 6.17 -46.86 13.11
CA ASN A 27 7.57 -47.13 12.78
C ASN A 27 7.83 -47.11 11.26
N GLN A 28 6.91 -47.67 10.48
CA GLN A 28 6.94 -47.57 9.01
C GLN A 28 6.83 -46.11 8.55
N ALA A 29 5.88 -45.34 9.09
CA ALA A 29 5.70 -43.92 8.75
C ALA A 29 6.91 -43.03 9.10
N ALA A 30 7.71 -43.42 10.09
CA ALA A 30 8.96 -42.71 10.42
C ALA A 30 10.07 -42.93 9.37
N LEU A 31 10.08 -44.08 8.69
CA LEU A 31 11.12 -44.49 7.73
C LEU A 31 10.75 -44.24 6.26
N ILE A 32 9.45 -44.22 5.94
CA ILE A 32 8.92 -44.14 4.58
C ILE A 32 8.99 -42.69 4.02
N PRO A 33 9.32 -42.52 2.72
CA PRO A 33 9.31 -41.22 2.05
C PRO A 33 7.92 -40.57 1.99
N THR A 34 7.90 -39.25 1.81
CA THR A 34 6.72 -38.37 1.98
C THR A 34 5.41 -38.87 1.38
N ASP A 35 5.43 -39.39 0.17
CA ASP A 35 4.22 -39.62 -0.62
C ASP A 35 3.40 -40.84 -0.14
N GLU A 36 4.09 -41.87 0.37
CA GLU A 36 3.46 -43.07 0.94
C GLU A 36 3.13 -42.88 2.43
N LYS A 37 3.89 -42.05 3.15
CA LYS A 37 3.71 -41.78 4.60
C LYS A 37 2.27 -41.38 4.95
N LEU A 38 1.63 -40.57 4.11
CA LEU A 38 0.25 -40.11 4.30
C LEU A 38 -0.79 -41.23 4.29
N ALA A 39 -0.57 -42.30 3.51
CA ALA A 39 -1.48 -43.44 3.47
C ALA A 39 -1.39 -44.26 4.76
N VAL A 40 -0.18 -44.42 5.30
CA VAL A 40 0.11 -45.11 6.57
C VAL A 40 -0.47 -44.33 7.76
N LEU A 41 -0.21 -43.02 7.85
CA LEU A 41 -0.73 -42.18 8.94
C LEU A 41 -2.27 -42.11 8.96
N LYS A 42 -2.94 -42.13 7.80
CA LYS A 42 -4.40 -42.23 7.72
C LYS A 42 -4.95 -43.56 8.23
N GLN A 43 -4.23 -44.67 8.02
CA GLN A 43 -4.59 -45.95 8.62
C GLN A 43 -4.45 -45.91 10.15
N VAL A 44 -3.36 -45.30 10.67
CA VAL A 44 -3.20 -45.10 12.12
C VAL A 44 -4.36 -44.28 12.68
N GLN A 45 -4.72 -43.15 12.06
CA GLN A 45 -5.86 -42.33 12.47
C GLN A 45 -7.17 -43.13 12.55
N GLU A 46 -7.49 -43.96 11.54
CA GLU A 46 -8.70 -44.79 11.55
C GLU A 46 -8.69 -45.82 12.69
N LEU A 47 -7.52 -46.42 12.96
CA LEU A 47 -7.37 -47.38 14.05
C LEU A 47 -7.56 -46.74 15.44
N ILE A 48 -7.00 -45.55 15.68
CA ILE A 48 -7.02 -44.91 17.01
C ILE A 48 -8.18 -43.94 17.25
N ILE A 49 -8.85 -43.43 16.21
CA ILE A 49 -10.05 -42.57 16.39
C ILE A 49 -11.36 -43.36 16.27
N ASN A 50 -11.42 -44.37 15.40
CA ASN A 50 -12.67 -45.05 15.06
C ASN A 50 -12.71 -46.52 15.51
N LYS A 51 -11.67 -47.32 15.25
CA LYS A 51 -11.67 -48.74 15.59
C LYS A 51 -11.49 -49.00 17.10
N ASP A 52 -10.50 -48.38 17.72
CA ASP A 52 -10.20 -48.51 19.15
C ASP A 52 -9.81 -47.15 19.75
N PRO A 53 -10.81 -46.33 20.15
CA PRO A 53 -10.58 -45.00 20.72
C PRO A 53 -9.76 -44.98 22.01
N SER A 54 -9.62 -46.12 22.71
CA SER A 54 -8.81 -46.21 23.93
C SER A 54 -7.31 -46.03 23.68
N LEU A 55 -6.88 -46.20 22.43
CA LEU A 55 -5.50 -46.03 22.00
C LEU A 55 -5.14 -44.57 21.67
N LEU A 56 -6.11 -43.65 21.61
CA LEU A 56 -5.89 -42.28 21.14
C LEU A 56 -4.92 -41.49 22.04
N ASP A 57 -5.08 -41.56 23.36
CA ASP A 57 -4.21 -40.84 24.32
C ASP A 57 -2.80 -41.47 24.40
N ASN A 58 -2.71 -42.79 24.17
CA ASN A 58 -1.46 -43.56 24.19
C ASN A 58 -0.53 -43.26 23.00
N PHE A 59 -1.09 -42.93 21.83
CA PHE A 59 -0.33 -42.64 20.59
C PHE A 59 -0.43 -41.17 20.16
N LEU A 60 -0.88 -40.29 21.06
CA LEU A 60 -1.10 -38.88 20.76
C LEU A 60 0.21 -38.18 20.43
N ASP A 61 1.24 -38.40 21.25
CA ASP A 61 2.52 -37.69 21.13
C ASP A 61 3.27 -38.13 19.86
N GLU A 62 3.22 -39.41 19.48
CA GLU A 62 3.78 -39.95 18.24
C GLU A 62 3.08 -39.38 17.00
N MET A 63 1.75 -39.26 17.02
CA MET A 63 1.00 -38.66 15.90
C MET A 63 1.27 -37.16 15.76
N ILE A 64 1.41 -36.44 16.89
CA ILE A 64 1.72 -35.01 16.90
C ILE A 64 3.18 -34.74 16.53
N ALA A 65 4.13 -35.66 16.76
CA ALA A 65 5.53 -35.50 16.36
C ALA A 65 5.72 -35.23 14.85
N PHE A 66 4.79 -35.69 14.00
CA PHE A 66 4.80 -35.38 12.56
C PHE A 66 4.46 -33.90 12.23
N GLN A 67 4.12 -33.06 13.22
CA GLN A 67 3.90 -31.62 13.01
C GLN A 67 5.15 -30.87 12.55
N THR A 68 6.35 -31.40 12.79
CA THR A 68 7.62 -30.84 12.31
C THR A 68 8.12 -31.51 11.02
N ASP A 69 7.31 -32.34 10.36
CA ASP A 69 7.67 -32.95 9.08
C ASP A 69 7.82 -31.88 7.98
N LYS A 70 8.81 -32.06 7.10
CA LYS A 70 9.09 -31.13 5.99
C LYS A 70 7.91 -31.03 5.02
N SER A 71 7.12 -32.09 4.89
CA SER A 71 5.96 -32.15 3.99
C SER A 71 4.79 -31.30 4.49
N ILE A 72 4.38 -30.35 3.65
CA ILE A 72 3.17 -29.53 3.83
C ILE A 72 1.92 -30.41 3.99
N GLU A 73 1.82 -31.51 3.25
CA GLU A 73 0.66 -32.40 3.32
C GLU A 73 0.63 -33.23 4.61
N VAL A 74 1.79 -33.60 5.16
CA VAL A 74 1.87 -34.27 6.47
C VAL A 74 1.48 -33.31 7.59
N ARG A 75 1.95 -32.05 7.57
CA ARG A 75 1.53 -31.04 8.56
C ARG A 75 0.03 -30.72 8.46
N LYS A 76 -0.53 -30.62 7.24
CA LYS A 76 -1.99 -30.49 7.01
C LYS A 76 -2.76 -31.70 7.51
N PHE A 77 -2.22 -32.92 7.39
CA PHE A 77 -2.80 -34.12 7.96
C PHE A 77 -2.82 -34.05 9.49
N VAL A 78 -1.72 -33.63 10.15
CA VAL A 78 -1.68 -33.49 11.62
C VAL A 78 -2.72 -32.47 12.12
N ILE A 79 -2.94 -31.36 11.41
CA ILE A 79 -4.05 -30.45 11.74
C ILE A 79 -5.42 -31.15 11.62
N GLY A 80 -5.62 -31.96 10.59
CA GLY A 80 -6.84 -32.76 10.43
C GLY A 80 -7.01 -33.82 11.53
N PHE A 81 -5.91 -34.43 11.99
CA PHE A 81 -5.91 -35.36 13.12
C PHE A 81 -6.29 -34.65 14.43
N ILE A 82 -5.71 -33.47 14.72
CA ILE A 82 -6.10 -32.64 15.88
C ILE A 82 -7.61 -32.33 15.85
N GLU A 83 -8.15 -32.00 14.67
CA GLU A 83 -9.58 -31.72 14.49
C GLU A 83 -10.46 -32.90 14.88
N GLU A 84 -10.16 -34.11 14.40
CA GLU A 84 -10.97 -35.31 14.68
C GLU A 84 -10.75 -35.85 16.09
N ALA A 85 -9.52 -35.76 16.63
CA ALA A 85 -9.22 -36.12 18.01
C ALA A 85 -10.00 -35.23 19.00
N CYS A 86 -9.98 -33.91 18.81
CA CYS A 86 -10.70 -32.97 19.67
C CYS A 86 -12.24 -33.07 19.55
N LYS A 87 -12.76 -33.55 18.40
CA LYS A 87 -14.20 -33.87 18.23
C LYS A 87 -14.59 -35.16 18.94
N ARG A 88 -13.69 -36.15 18.97
CA ARG A 88 -13.90 -37.45 19.64
C ARG A 88 -13.84 -37.31 21.16
N ASP A 89 -12.85 -36.58 21.66
CA ASP A 89 -12.66 -36.24 23.06
C ASP A 89 -12.24 -34.77 23.19
N ASN A 90 -13.03 -34.00 23.92
CA ASN A 90 -12.79 -32.57 24.08
C ASN A 90 -11.65 -32.27 25.09
N GLU A 91 -11.31 -33.18 26.01
CA GLU A 91 -10.25 -32.95 27.00
C GLU A 91 -8.85 -32.92 26.36
N LEU A 92 -8.65 -33.67 25.27
CA LEU A 92 -7.41 -33.67 24.49
C LEU A 92 -7.03 -32.27 23.96
N LEU A 93 -8.00 -31.36 23.82
CA LEU A 93 -7.75 -29.99 23.41
C LEU A 93 -6.74 -29.29 24.35
N LEU A 94 -6.75 -29.62 25.64
CA LEU A 94 -5.82 -29.08 26.64
C LEU A 94 -4.34 -29.39 26.33
N ARG A 95 -4.06 -30.52 25.66
CA ARG A 95 -2.73 -30.92 25.18
C ARG A 95 -2.46 -30.44 23.74
N LEU A 96 -3.51 -30.32 22.92
CA LEU A 96 -3.39 -30.09 21.48
C LEU A 96 -3.47 -28.62 21.04
N ILE A 97 -4.06 -27.73 21.83
CA ILE A 97 -4.28 -26.33 21.44
C ILE A 97 -2.97 -25.57 21.17
N ALA A 98 -1.92 -25.85 21.94
CA ALA A 98 -0.60 -25.23 21.75
C ALA A 98 0.05 -25.65 20.41
N ASN A 99 -0.13 -26.93 20.02
CA ASN A 99 0.32 -27.46 18.73
C ASN A 99 -0.46 -26.83 17.56
N LEU A 100 -1.79 -26.65 17.70
CA LEU A 100 -2.60 -25.96 16.69
C LEU A 100 -2.24 -24.47 16.56
N ASN A 101 -1.91 -23.78 17.65
CA ASN A 101 -1.40 -22.39 17.63
C ASN A 101 -0.06 -22.28 16.90
N MET A 102 0.83 -23.26 17.09
CA MET A 102 2.10 -23.33 16.35
C MET A 102 1.85 -23.53 14.84
N LEU A 103 0.96 -24.46 14.47
CA LEU A 103 0.59 -24.74 13.08
C LEU A 103 -0.22 -23.61 12.41
N LEU A 104 -0.91 -22.77 13.18
CA LEU A 104 -1.50 -21.52 12.70
C LEU A 104 -0.44 -20.47 12.30
N LYS A 105 0.78 -20.63 12.78
CA LYS A 105 1.94 -19.73 12.55
C LYS A 105 3.04 -20.39 11.70
N ASP A 106 2.65 -21.41 10.92
CA ASP A 106 3.52 -22.12 9.96
C ASP A 106 3.93 -21.20 8.80
N GLU A 107 5.14 -21.39 8.27
CA GLU A 107 5.67 -20.65 7.12
C GLU A 107 4.83 -20.88 5.84
N SER A 108 4.15 -22.01 5.73
CA SER A 108 3.33 -22.35 4.57
C SER A 108 1.88 -21.87 4.72
N VAL A 109 1.47 -20.93 3.87
CA VAL A 109 0.07 -20.47 3.77
C VAL A 109 -0.95 -21.61 3.57
N ASN A 110 -0.54 -22.77 3.03
CA ASN A 110 -1.43 -23.93 2.88
C ASN A 110 -1.68 -24.68 4.20
N VAL A 111 -0.72 -24.65 5.12
CA VAL A 111 -0.86 -25.17 6.49
C VAL A 111 -1.71 -24.19 7.30
N VAL A 112 -1.40 -22.88 7.25
CA VAL A 112 -2.18 -21.81 7.91
C VAL A 112 -3.66 -21.83 7.51
N LYS A 113 -3.98 -21.94 6.20
CA LYS A 113 -5.39 -22.06 5.75
C LYS A 113 -6.10 -23.27 6.35
N LYS A 114 -5.43 -24.42 6.50
CA LYS A 114 -6.00 -25.62 7.14
C LYS A 114 -6.14 -25.43 8.65
N ALA A 115 -5.21 -24.75 9.32
CA ALA A 115 -5.32 -24.39 10.74
C ALA A 115 -6.54 -23.47 11.00
N ILE A 116 -6.78 -22.46 10.16
CA ILE A 116 -7.97 -21.59 10.24
C ILE A 116 -9.26 -22.40 10.06
N LEU A 117 -9.33 -23.31 9.07
CA LEU A 117 -10.50 -24.19 8.90
C LEU A 117 -10.78 -25.05 10.13
N THR A 118 -9.74 -25.64 10.71
CA THR A 118 -9.86 -26.48 11.90
C THR A 118 -10.25 -25.65 13.12
N LEU A 119 -9.68 -24.46 13.33
CA LEU A 119 -10.11 -23.56 14.40
C LEU A 119 -11.57 -23.11 14.21
N THR A 120 -12.05 -22.95 12.98
CA THR A 120 -13.47 -22.66 12.67
C THR A 120 -14.40 -23.78 13.16
N GLN A 121 -13.94 -25.05 13.17
CA GLN A 121 -14.70 -26.16 13.74
C GLN A 121 -14.53 -26.22 15.27
N LEU A 122 -13.30 -26.11 15.76
CA LEU A 122 -12.99 -26.31 17.17
C LEU A 122 -13.47 -25.16 18.07
N TYR A 123 -13.54 -23.91 17.60
CA TYR A 123 -13.98 -22.78 18.42
C TYR A 123 -15.37 -23.01 19.05
N ARG A 124 -16.35 -23.44 18.24
CA ARG A 124 -17.71 -23.72 18.71
C ARG A 124 -17.80 -25.00 19.55
N VAL A 125 -16.98 -26.02 19.25
CA VAL A 125 -16.89 -27.25 20.07
C VAL A 125 -16.31 -26.94 21.45
N THR A 126 -15.25 -26.12 21.50
CA THR A 126 -14.60 -25.67 22.75
C THR A 126 -15.56 -24.86 23.60
N LEU A 127 -16.25 -23.88 23.02
CA LEU A 127 -17.26 -23.09 23.73
C LEU A 127 -18.40 -23.98 24.25
N GLN A 128 -18.87 -24.95 23.44
CA GLN A 128 -19.89 -25.90 23.86
C GLN A 128 -19.44 -26.85 24.98
N TRP A 129 -18.17 -27.23 25.00
CA TRP A 129 -17.57 -28.05 26.06
C TRP A 129 -17.45 -27.28 27.37
N LEU A 130 -16.89 -26.07 27.33
CA LEU A 130 -16.64 -25.24 28.52
C LEU A 130 -17.91 -24.71 29.18
N VAL A 131 -19.00 -24.51 28.43
CA VAL A 131 -20.30 -24.03 28.95
C VAL A 131 -21.12 -25.13 29.67
N ARG A 132 -20.78 -26.41 29.49
CA ARG A 132 -21.46 -27.54 30.16
C ARG A 132 -21.21 -27.61 31.68
N PRO A 133 -19.96 -27.56 32.18
CA PRO A 133 -19.71 -27.54 33.62
C PRO A 133 -20.02 -26.16 34.22
N LYS A 134 -20.51 -26.12 35.48
CA LYS A 134 -20.77 -24.85 36.18
C LYS A 134 -19.50 -24.13 36.65
N ALA A 135 -18.43 -24.89 36.85
CA ALA A 135 -17.11 -24.41 37.27
C ALA A 135 -16.07 -24.96 36.30
N VAL A 136 -15.20 -24.09 35.82
CA VAL A 136 -14.12 -24.39 34.87
C VAL A 136 -12.83 -24.57 35.67
N SER A 137 -11.96 -25.51 35.28
CA SER A 137 -10.65 -25.68 35.91
C SER A 137 -9.62 -24.67 35.38
N ASP A 138 -8.61 -24.33 36.19
CA ASP A 138 -7.48 -23.46 35.81
C ASP A 138 -6.85 -23.78 34.44
N MET A 139 -6.78 -25.07 34.12
CA MET A 139 -6.26 -25.61 32.87
C MET A 139 -7.18 -25.33 31.67
N GLN A 140 -8.49 -25.42 31.90
CA GLN A 140 -9.53 -25.13 30.90
C GLN A 140 -9.69 -23.62 30.67
N GLU A 141 -9.55 -22.80 31.72
CA GLU A 141 -9.48 -21.34 31.60
C GLU A 141 -8.33 -20.92 30.69
N ALA A 142 -7.10 -21.39 30.98
CA ALA A 142 -5.93 -21.09 30.16
C ALA A 142 -6.06 -21.61 28.71
N CYS A 143 -6.74 -22.74 28.50
CA CYS A 143 -7.10 -23.24 27.17
C CYS A 143 -8.07 -22.30 26.42
N TRP A 144 -9.06 -21.73 27.12
CA TRP A 144 -9.98 -20.76 26.55
C TRP A 144 -9.29 -19.44 26.21
N ASP A 145 -8.39 -18.98 27.06
CA ASP A 145 -7.56 -17.79 26.80
C ASP A 145 -6.73 -17.96 25.53
N LEU A 146 -6.12 -19.13 25.34
CA LEU A 146 -5.36 -19.41 24.12
C LEU A 146 -6.24 -19.50 22.87
N VAL A 147 -7.43 -20.11 22.97
CA VAL A 147 -8.44 -20.10 21.88
C VAL A 147 -8.91 -18.66 21.57
N THR A 148 -9.06 -17.83 22.60
CA THR A 148 -9.44 -16.42 22.50
C THR A 148 -8.34 -15.57 21.86
N GLN A 149 -7.07 -15.85 22.17
CA GLN A 149 -5.91 -15.28 21.48
C GLN A 149 -5.89 -15.70 20.00
N MET A 150 -6.03 -16.99 19.70
CA MET A 150 -6.04 -17.50 18.32
C MET A 150 -7.20 -16.95 17.49
N LYS A 151 -8.37 -16.72 18.10
CA LYS A 151 -9.49 -15.97 17.50
C LYS A 151 -9.05 -14.55 17.09
N GLY A 152 -8.29 -13.86 17.95
CA GLY A 152 -7.70 -12.55 17.65
C GLY A 152 -6.73 -12.62 16.47
N ASP A 153 -5.80 -13.57 16.46
CA ASP A 153 -4.82 -13.78 15.40
C ASP A 153 -5.49 -14.06 14.03
N VAL A 154 -6.59 -14.84 14.00
CA VAL A 154 -7.35 -15.10 12.76
C VAL A 154 -8.17 -13.89 12.32
N LEU A 155 -8.72 -13.09 13.24
CA LEU A 155 -9.40 -11.84 12.88
C LEU A 155 -8.41 -10.81 12.30
N ALA A 156 -7.19 -10.72 12.82
CA ALA A 156 -6.12 -9.91 12.23
C ALA A 156 -5.67 -10.44 10.85
N SER A 157 -5.88 -11.73 10.58
CA SER A 157 -5.58 -12.34 9.28
C SER A 157 -6.54 -11.93 8.14
N LEU A 158 -7.58 -11.12 8.42
CA LEU A 158 -8.36 -10.42 7.38
C LEU A 158 -7.48 -9.44 6.60
N ASP A 159 -6.47 -8.83 7.23
CA ASP A 159 -5.52 -7.91 6.62
C ASP A 159 -4.26 -8.62 6.06
N SER A 160 -4.26 -9.96 6.02
CA SER A 160 -3.14 -10.75 5.48
C SER A 160 -2.91 -10.44 4.00
N GLU A 161 -1.65 -10.37 3.55
CA GLU A 161 -1.29 -10.20 2.15
C GLU A 161 -1.83 -11.34 1.25
N ASN A 162 -1.98 -12.56 1.81
CA ASN A 162 -2.40 -13.73 1.05
C ASN A 162 -3.94 -13.82 0.89
N ASP A 163 -4.41 -13.71 -0.35
CA ASP A 163 -5.84 -13.76 -0.71
C ASP A 163 -6.56 -15.03 -0.25
N GLY A 164 -5.84 -16.16 -0.25
CA GLY A 164 -6.35 -17.43 0.25
C GLY A 164 -6.50 -17.46 1.77
N VAL A 165 -5.59 -16.83 2.52
CA VAL A 165 -5.72 -16.69 3.98
C VAL A 165 -6.92 -15.80 4.33
N ARG A 166 -7.04 -14.63 3.68
CA ARG A 166 -8.20 -13.73 3.85
C ARG A 166 -9.54 -14.45 3.60
N THR A 167 -9.63 -15.25 2.52
CA THR A 167 -10.83 -16.07 2.22
C THR A 167 -11.23 -16.98 3.39
N HIS A 168 -10.25 -17.61 4.05
CA HIS A 168 -10.50 -18.50 5.18
C HIS A 168 -10.81 -17.72 6.47
N ALA A 169 -10.17 -16.58 6.70
CA ALA A 169 -10.48 -15.68 7.81
C ALA A 169 -11.92 -15.12 7.74
N ILE A 170 -12.43 -14.82 6.54
CA ILE A 170 -13.85 -14.45 6.33
C ILE A 170 -14.79 -15.58 6.79
N LYS A 171 -14.53 -16.83 6.39
CA LYS A 171 -15.34 -18.00 6.80
C LYS A 171 -15.24 -18.30 8.30
N PHE A 172 -14.09 -18.07 8.93
CA PHE A 172 -13.95 -18.10 10.39
C PHE A 172 -14.82 -17.02 11.04
N THR A 173 -14.73 -15.78 10.54
CA THR A 173 -15.47 -14.61 11.06
C THR A 173 -16.98 -14.80 10.96
N GLU A 174 -17.49 -15.36 9.85
CA GLU A 174 -18.89 -15.78 9.70
C GLU A 174 -19.32 -16.77 10.80
N SER A 175 -18.54 -17.84 11.00
CA SER A 175 -18.83 -18.84 12.03
C SER A 175 -18.75 -18.24 13.44
N LEU A 176 -17.85 -17.29 13.67
CA LEU A 176 -17.69 -16.59 14.93
C LEU A 176 -18.91 -15.72 15.24
N ILE A 177 -19.34 -14.87 14.30
CA ILE A 177 -20.54 -14.02 14.45
C ILE A 177 -21.77 -14.87 14.74
N ILE A 178 -21.97 -15.96 13.99
CA ILE A 178 -23.10 -16.90 14.22
C ILE A 178 -22.99 -17.56 15.61
N THR A 179 -21.81 -17.99 16.04
CA THR A 179 -21.62 -18.63 17.36
C THR A 179 -21.88 -17.65 18.51
N LEU A 180 -21.40 -16.41 18.37
CA LEU A 180 -21.43 -15.36 19.40
C LEU A 180 -22.67 -14.45 19.35
N SER A 181 -23.74 -14.89 18.67
CA SER A 181 -25.03 -14.20 18.66
C SER A 181 -26.19 -15.17 18.92
N PRO A 182 -27.28 -14.72 19.57
CA PRO A 182 -28.38 -15.59 19.96
C PRO A 182 -29.27 -15.95 18.76
N ARG A 183 -29.82 -17.15 18.77
CA ARG A 183 -30.87 -17.56 17.83
C ARG A 183 -32.20 -16.86 18.17
N THR A 184 -33.02 -16.60 17.15
CA THR A 184 -34.39 -16.07 17.29
C THR A 184 -35.40 -17.10 16.79
N SER A 185 -36.70 -16.82 16.97
CA SER A 185 -37.82 -17.63 16.46
C SER A 185 -37.78 -17.85 14.95
N ASP A 186 -37.18 -16.91 14.22
CA ASP A 186 -37.19 -16.88 12.76
C ASP A 186 -35.79 -17.12 12.17
N SER A 187 -34.82 -17.59 12.97
CA SER A 187 -33.48 -17.99 12.51
C SER A 187 -33.52 -19.25 11.60
N ASP A 188 -33.10 -19.13 10.34
CA ASP A 188 -32.95 -20.23 9.38
C ASP A 188 -31.67 -21.06 9.67
N ILE A 189 -31.74 -22.01 10.61
CA ILE A 189 -30.61 -22.86 10.99
C ILE A 189 -30.54 -24.14 10.12
N PRO A 190 -29.42 -24.39 9.41
CA PRO A 190 -29.23 -25.66 8.70
C PRO A 190 -29.22 -26.87 9.64
N LYS A 191 -29.88 -27.97 9.27
CA LYS A 191 -30.00 -29.20 10.09
C LYS A 191 -28.66 -29.74 10.64
N ARG A 192 -27.55 -29.53 9.92
CA ARG A 192 -26.19 -29.94 10.38
C ARG A 192 -25.64 -29.09 11.53
N GLN A 193 -26.20 -27.91 11.78
CA GLN A 193 -25.76 -26.90 12.76
C GLN A 193 -26.77 -26.73 13.90
N GLU A 194 -27.84 -27.53 13.92
CA GLU A 194 -28.92 -27.43 14.92
C GLU A 194 -28.39 -27.68 16.34
N GLY A 195 -27.51 -28.67 16.49
CA GLY A 195 -26.82 -29.04 17.73
C GLY A 195 -25.63 -28.16 18.14
N ASP A 196 -25.13 -27.27 17.26
CA ASP A 196 -24.03 -26.35 17.59
C ASP A 196 -24.45 -25.37 18.70
N ILE A 197 -23.47 -24.86 19.46
CA ILE A 197 -23.72 -23.79 20.43
C ILE A 197 -23.99 -22.45 19.74
N SER A 198 -24.78 -21.61 20.41
CA SER A 198 -25.08 -20.22 20.07
C SER A 198 -25.31 -19.46 21.37
N LEU A 199 -25.25 -18.13 21.34
CA LEU A 199 -25.21 -17.32 22.55
C LEU A 199 -26.44 -17.51 23.47
N ASP A 200 -27.61 -17.83 22.89
CA ASP A 200 -28.85 -18.19 23.61
C ASP A 200 -28.72 -19.42 24.53
N LYS A 201 -27.71 -20.28 24.31
CA LYS A 201 -27.42 -21.46 25.13
C LYS A 201 -26.34 -21.21 26.20
N VAL A 202 -25.78 -20.00 26.28
CA VAL A 202 -24.74 -19.63 27.25
C VAL A 202 -25.41 -19.05 28.52
N PRO A 203 -25.23 -19.66 29.71
CA PRO A 203 -25.77 -19.11 30.96
C PRO A 203 -25.16 -17.74 31.27
N LYS A 204 -25.99 -16.80 31.71
CA LYS A 204 -25.55 -15.44 32.09
C LYS A 204 -24.77 -15.42 33.42
N ASP A 205 -25.01 -16.42 34.26
CA ASP A 205 -24.42 -16.65 35.58
C ASP A 205 -23.21 -17.60 35.55
N HIS A 206 -22.65 -17.88 34.38
CA HIS A 206 -21.51 -18.77 34.22
C HIS A 206 -20.23 -18.17 34.84
N SER A 207 -19.50 -18.99 35.60
CA SER A 207 -18.38 -18.57 36.47
C SER A 207 -17.21 -17.88 35.76
N TYR A 208 -16.88 -18.31 34.54
CA TYR A 208 -15.75 -17.78 33.76
C TYR A 208 -16.17 -17.06 32.47
N ILE A 209 -16.91 -17.75 31.60
CA ILE A 209 -17.42 -17.23 30.32
C ILE A 209 -18.55 -16.20 30.56
N ARG A 210 -18.35 -14.95 30.12
CA ARG A 210 -19.33 -13.87 30.28
C ARG A 210 -20.15 -13.65 29.01
N TYR A 211 -21.48 -13.75 29.13
CA TYR A 211 -22.44 -13.58 28.02
C TYR A 211 -22.25 -12.25 27.26
N ASP A 212 -22.19 -11.13 27.98
CA ASP A 212 -22.20 -9.80 27.35
C ASP A 212 -20.90 -9.51 26.60
N VAL A 213 -19.76 -9.98 27.13
CA VAL A 213 -18.46 -9.89 26.44
C VAL A 213 -18.49 -10.64 25.12
N LEU A 214 -19.00 -11.88 25.10
CA LEU A 214 -19.14 -12.65 23.87
C LEU A 214 -20.09 -11.96 22.87
N CYS A 215 -21.18 -11.33 23.35
CA CYS A 215 -22.10 -10.60 22.50
C CYS A 215 -21.41 -9.42 21.78
N GLU A 216 -20.66 -8.59 22.53
CA GLU A 216 -19.93 -7.46 21.97
C GLU A 216 -18.78 -7.91 21.05
N GLU A 217 -18.10 -9.01 21.34
CA GLU A 217 -17.13 -9.62 20.43
C GLU A 217 -17.77 -10.06 19.11
N GLY A 218 -19.00 -10.62 19.16
CA GLY A 218 -19.78 -10.99 17.98
C GLY A 218 -20.12 -9.77 17.09
N LYS A 219 -20.55 -8.67 17.70
CA LYS A 219 -20.81 -7.39 17.00
C LYS A 219 -19.52 -6.80 16.41
N SER A 220 -18.43 -6.76 17.19
CA SER A 220 -17.13 -6.26 16.73
C SER A 220 -16.57 -7.08 15.56
N ALA A 221 -16.80 -8.39 15.54
CA ALA A 221 -16.46 -9.25 14.41
C ALA A 221 -17.28 -8.92 13.15
N LEU A 222 -18.57 -8.60 13.28
CA LEU A 222 -19.41 -8.13 12.17
C LEU A 222 -18.93 -6.79 11.64
N GLU A 223 -18.64 -5.81 12.50
CA GLU A 223 -18.07 -4.51 12.08
C GLU A 223 -16.78 -4.67 11.27
N LYS A 224 -15.87 -5.55 11.71
CA LYS A 224 -14.62 -5.84 10.98
C LYS A 224 -14.89 -6.41 9.59
N LEU A 225 -15.86 -7.32 9.46
CA LEU A 225 -16.28 -7.88 8.17
C LEU A 225 -16.92 -6.82 7.25
N LEU A 226 -17.73 -5.91 7.80
CA LEU A 226 -18.34 -4.79 7.07
C LEU A 226 -17.26 -3.79 6.59
N LYS A 227 -16.33 -3.40 7.47
CA LYS A 227 -15.19 -2.52 7.14
C LYS A 227 -14.28 -3.17 6.07
N PHE A 228 -14.08 -4.48 6.13
CA PHE A 228 -13.31 -5.23 5.13
C PHE A 228 -13.95 -5.17 3.73
N MET A 229 -15.29 -5.27 3.63
CA MET A 229 -15.99 -5.26 2.34
C MET A 229 -15.88 -3.94 1.55
N VAL A 230 -15.74 -2.80 2.24
CA VAL A 230 -15.61 -1.48 1.60
C VAL A 230 -14.15 -1.11 1.27
N HIS A 231 -13.19 -2.01 1.52
CA HIS A 231 -11.77 -1.74 1.25
C HIS A 231 -11.50 -1.65 -0.28
N PRO A 232 -10.87 -0.56 -0.79
CA PRO A 232 -10.79 -0.29 -2.23
C PRO A 232 -9.91 -1.30 -3.01
N ALA A 233 -9.08 -2.07 -2.32
CA ALA A 233 -8.24 -3.13 -2.90
C ALA A 233 -8.71 -4.56 -2.57
N ILE A 234 -9.96 -4.74 -2.12
CA ILE A 234 -10.52 -6.09 -1.90
C ILE A 234 -10.56 -6.90 -3.22
N SER A 235 -10.17 -8.17 -3.17
CA SER A 235 -10.22 -9.04 -4.34
C SER A 235 -11.63 -9.49 -4.68
N SER A 236 -11.87 -9.82 -5.95
CA SER A 236 -13.16 -10.36 -6.39
C SER A 236 -13.58 -11.63 -5.64
N ILE A 237 -12.64 -12.48 -5.20
CA ILE A 237 -12.92 -13.74 -4.50
C ILE A 237 -13.27 -13.46 -3.03
N ASN A 238 -12.50 -12.60 -2.37
CA ASN A 238 -12.79 -12.20 -1.00
C ASN A 238 -14.14 -11.48 -0.91
N LEU A 239 -14.44 -10.59 -1.86
CA LEU A 239 -15.70 -9.85 -1.91
C LEU A 239 -16.91 -10.78 -2.12
N THR A 240 -16.86 -11.72 -3.07
CA THR A 240 -17.95 -12.69 -3.24
C THR A 240 -18.09 -13.66 -2.06
N THR A 241 -16.98 -14.00 -1.39
CA THR A 241 -17.01 -14.79 -0.15
C THR A 241 -17.71 -14.03 0.97
N ALA A 242 -17.35 -12.75 1.18
CA ALA A 242 -17.97 -11.90 2.20
C ALA A 242 -19.46 -11.66 1.95
N LEU A 243 -19.87 -11.47 0.69
CA LEU A 243 -21.31 -11.45 0.31
C LEU A 243 -22.03 -12.74 0.72
N GLY A 244 -21.45 -13.91 0.43
CA GLY A 244 -22.02 -15.19 0.85
C GLY A 244 -22.06 -15.37 2.37
N SER A 245 -21.08 -14.82 3.08
CA SER A 245 -21.02 -14.79 4.55
C SER A 245 -22.11 -13.91 5.14
N LEU A 246 -22.27 -12.66 4.69
CA LEU A 246 -23.34 -11.78 5.15
C LEU A 246 -24.73 -12.36 4.85
N ALA A 247 -24.96 -12.95 3.67
CA ALA A 247 -26.21 -13.63 3.34
C ALA A 247 -26.51 -14.86 4.21
N THR A 248 -25.48 -15.44 4.83
CA THR A 248 -25.63 -16.55 5.78
C THR A 248 -25.88 -16.00 7.18
N ILE A 249 -25.17 -14.96 7.60
CA ILE A 249 -25.40 -14.24 8.87
C ILE A 249 -26.83 -13.71 8.93
N ALA A 250 -27.30 -12.95 7.92
CA ALA A 250 -28.64 -12.35 7.92
C ALA A 250 -29.79 -13.38 8.06
N ARG A 251 -29.66 -14.57 7.46
CA ARG A 251 -30.66 -15.64 7.57
C ARG A 251 -30.57 -16.41 8.89
N GLN A 252 -29.36 -16.69 9.36
CA GLN A 252 -29.19 -17.39 10.64
C GLN A 252 -29.44 -16.46 11.84
N ARG A 253 -29.21 -15.16 11.71
CA ARG A 253 -29.26 -14.14 12.77
C ARG A 253 -29.98 -12.89 12.24
N PRO A 254 -31.33 -12.93 12.18
CA PRO A 254 -32.12 -11.86 11.55
C PRO A 254 -32.00 -10.49 12.21
N MET A 255 -31.46 -10.37 13.43
CA MET A 255 -31.16 -9.06 14.03
C MET A 255 -30.14 -8.25 13.23
N PHE A 256 -29.26 -8.90 12.46
CA PHE A 256 -28.24 -8.23 11.62
C PHE A 256 -28.74 -7.98 10.18
N MET A 257 -30.05 -8.10 9.93
CA MET A 257 -30.63 -7.95 8.59
C MET A 257 -30.42 -6.53 8.04
N SER A 258 -30.59 -5.51 8.89
CA SER A 258 -30.47 -4.10 8.51
C SER A 258 -29.05 -3.77 8.04
N GLU A 259 -28.04 -4.16 8.81
CA GLU A 259 -26.63 -3.92 8.54
C GLU A 259 -26.17 -4.65 7.28
N VAL A 260 -26.69 -5.86 7.03
CA VAL A 260 -26.39 -6.62 5.81
C VAL A 260 -27.04 -5.98 4.57
N VAL A 261 -28.30 -5.53 4.65
CA VAL A 261 -28.95 -4.83 3.53
C VAL A 261 -28.23 -3.50 3.24
N GLN A 262 -27.89 -2.72 4.27
CA GLN A 262 -27.12 -1.48 4.13
C GLN A 262 -25.73 -1.72 3.52
N ALA A 263 -25.05 -2.82 3.88
CA ALA A 263 -23.77 -3.20 3.27
C ALA A 263 -23.92 -3.50 1.77
N TYR A 264 -25.03 -4.12 1.36
CA TYR A 264 -25.34 -4.39 -0.05
C TYR A 264 -25.71 -3.12 -0.82
N GLU A 265 -26.48 -2.19 -0.23
CA GLU A 265 -26.72 -0.85 -0.79
C GLU A 265 -25.40 -0.11 -1.02
N THR A 266 -24.55 -0.07 0.02
CA THR A 266 -23.24 0.61 -0.02
C THR A 266 -22.32 0.02 -1.09
N LEU A 267 -22.23 -1.32 -1.18
CA LEU A 267 -21.41 -1.98 -2.20
C LEU A 267 -21.96 -1.78 -3.62
N HIS A 268 -23.29 -1.73 -3.79
CA HIS A 268 -23.91 -1.52 -5.10
C HIS A 268 -23.61 -0.11 -5.65
N ALA A 269 -23.61 0.90 -4.76
CA ALA A 269 -23.22 2.26 -5.11
C ALA A 269 -21.70 2.41 -5.32
N ASN A 270 -20.89 1.76 -4.45
CA ASN A 270 -19.44 1.93 -4.40
C ASN A 270 -18.69 0.62 -4.72
N LEU A 271 -18.79 0.11 -5.96
CA LEU A 271 -17.98 -1.05 -6.36
C LEU A 271 -16.49 -0.68 -6.41
N PRO A 272 -15.58 -1.51 -5.87
CA PRO A 272 -14.14 -1.22 -5.88
C PRO A 272 -13.58 -1.02 -7.31
N PRO A 273 -12.89 0.10 -7.59
CA PRO A 273 -12.41 0.46 -8.93
C PRO A 273 -11.28 -0.44 -9.43
N THR A 274 -10.70 -1.26 -8.55
CA THR A 274 -9.64 -2.24 -8.83
C THR A 274 -10.15 -3.49 -9.53
N LEU A 275 -11.48 -3.70 -9.61
CA LEU A 275 -12.09 -4.88 -10.22
C LEU A 275 -12.16 -4.77 -11.76
N ALA A 276 -11.69 -5.79 -12.45
CA ALA A 276 -11.84 -5.91 -13.90
C ALA A 276 -13.31 -6.07 -14.31
N LYS A 277 -13.68 -5.70 -15.55
CA LYS A 277 -15.08 -5.77 -16.04
C LYS A 277 -15.74 -7.15 -15.83
N SER A 278 -14.99 -8.24 -16.05
CA SER A 278 -15.47 -9.61 -15.82
C SER A 278 -15.71 -9.92 -14.35
N GLN A 279 -14.90 -9.36 -13.45
CA GLN A 279 -15.06 -9.48 -12.00
C GLN A 279 -16.27 -8.67 -11.52
N VAL A 280 -16.47 -7.45 -12.02
CA VAL A 280 -17.67 -6.63 -11.74
C VAL A 280 -18.96 -7.38 -12.08
N SER A 281 -19.03 -8.00 -13.27
CA SER A 281 -20.19 -8.82 -13.66
C SER A 281 -20.37 -10.05 -12.76
N SER A 282 -19.28 -10.69 -12.32
CA SER A 282 -19.32 -11.79 -11.36
C SER A 282 -19.84 -11.35 -9.99
N VAL A 283 -19.35 -10.22 -9.47
CA VAL A 283 -19.78 -9.63 -8.19
C VAL A 283 -21.25 -9.25 -8.25
N ARG A 284 -21.72 -8.53 -9.29
CA ARG A 284 -23.15 -8.20 -9.47
C ARG A 284 -24.03 -9.45 -9.54
N LYS A 285 -23.59 -10.52 -10.21
CA LYS A 285 -24.33 -11.79 -10.27
C LYS A 285 -24.43 -12.46 -8.89
N ASN A 286 -23.37 -12.47 -8.10
CA ASN A 286 -23.38 -13.01 -6.74
C ASN A 286 -24.22 -12.14 -5.80
N LEU A 287 -24.12 -10.81 -5.88
CA LEU A 287 -24.93 -9.87 -5.12
C LEU A 287 -26.43 -10.10 -5.36
N LYS A 288 -26.85 -10.23 -6.63
CA LYS A 288 -28.23 -10.59 -7.01
C LYS A 288 -28.66 -11.94 -6.40
N LEU A 289 -27.81 -12.96 -6.47
CA LEU A 289 -28.09 -14.28 -5.89
C LEU A 289 -28.27 -14.21 -4.36
N HIS A 290 -27.44 -13.43 -3.68
CA HIS A 290 -27.48 -13.27 -2.23
C HIS A 290 -28.64 -12.39 -1.75
N LEU A 291 -28.99 -11.31 -2.47
CA LEU A 291 -30.21 -10.53 -2.26
C LEU A 291 -31.47 -11.39 -2.39
N VAL A 292 -31.56 -12.27 -3.39
CA VAL A 292 -32.69 -13.22 -3.53
C VAL A 292 -32.73 -14.24 -2.38
N ALA A 293 -31.57 -14.70 -1.90
CA ALA A 293 -31.52 -15.61 -0.76
C ALA A 293 -32.01 -14.92 0.54
N VAL A 294 -31.67 -13.64 0.72
CA VAL A 294 -32.14 -12.81 1.83
C VAL A 294 -33.63 -12.48 1.69
N LEU A 295 -34.11 -12.11 0.50
CA LEU A 295 -35.52 -11.77 0.22
C LEU A 295 -36.50 -12.91 0.54
N LYS A 296 -36.04 -14.17 0.46
CA LYS A 296 -36.86 -15.35 0.79
C LYS A 296 -37.08 -15.53 2.30
N HIS A 297 -36.37 -14.77 3.13
CA HIS A 297 -36.41 -14.88 4.58
C HIS A 297 -37.61 -14.10 5.15
N PRO A 298 -38.41 -14.64 6.10
CA PRO A 298 -39.59 -13.92 6.63
C PRO A 298 -39.29 -12.51 7.17
N CYS A 299 -38.18 -12.33 7.86
CA CYS A 299 -37.76 -11.02 8.40
C CYS A 299 -37.30 -10.01 7.33
N SER A 300 -37.19 -10.37 6.05
CA SER A 300 -36.83 -9.40 5.01
C SER A 300 -38.01 -8.53 4.57
N LEU A 301 -39.23 -8.79 5.06
CA LEU A 301 -40.43 -8.01 4.71
C LEU A 301 -40.30 -6.52 5.07
N GLU A 302 -39.65 -6.21 6.20
CA GLU A 302 -39.36 -4.83 6.64
C GLU A 302 -38.43 -4.09 5.65
N PHE A 303 -37.51 -4.84 5.02
CA PHE A 303 -36.52 -4.33 4.06
C PHE A 303 -36.94 -4.59 2.60
N GLN A 304 -38.17 -5.08 2.35
CA GLN A 304 -38.61 -5.54 1.03
C GLN A 304 -38.45 -4.46 -0.03
N GLY A 305 -38.78 -3.21 0.29
CA GLY A 305 -38.65 -2.08 -0.65
C GLY A 305 -37.20 -1.90 -1.12
N GLN A 306 -36.26 -1.79 -0.17
CA GLN A 306 -34.81 -1.63 -0.44
C GLN A 306 -34.26 -2.79 -1.27
N ILE A 307 -34.55 -4.03 -0.84
CA ILE A 307 -34.08 -5.25 -1.51
C ILE A 307 -34.67 -5.37 -2.92
N SER A 308 -35.95 -5.01 -3.10
CA SER A 308 -36.60 -5.04 -4.42
C SER A 308 -35.98 -4.03 -5.38
N THR A 309 -35.69 -2.80 -4.93
CA THR A 309 -35.06 -1.80 -5.80
C THR A 309 -33.64 -2.21 -6.20
N LEU A 310 -32.81 -2.68 -5.26
CA LEU A 310 -31.48 -3.23 -5.59
C LEU A 310 -31.55 -4.41 -6.59
N LEU A 311 -32.59 -5.24 -6.50
CA LEU A 311 -32.79 -6.34 -7.46
C LEU A 311 -33.21 -5.85 -8.84
N LEU A 312 -34.05 -4.80 -8.93
CA LEU A 312 -34.40 -4.13 -10.19
C LEU A 312 -33.16 -3.50 -10.85
N ASP A 313 -32.33 -2.78 -10.10
CA ASP A 313 -31.09 -2.16 -10.60
C ASP A 313 -30.05 -3.21 -11.05
N LEU A 314 -30.09 -4.42 -10.48
CA LEU A 314 -29.35 -5.60 -10.92
C LEU A 314 -30.05 -6.39 -12.04
N GLY A 315 -31.06 -5.81 -12.69
CA GLY A 315 -31.79 -6.37 -13.83
C GLY A 315 -32.59 -7.63 -13.49
N MET A 316 -33.25 -7.69 -12.33
CA MET A 316 -34.25 -8.72 -12.02
C MET A 316 -35.65 -8.24 -12.41
N PRO A 317 -36.44 -9.01 -13.17
CA PRO A 317 -37.80 -8.61 -13.49
C PRO A 317 -38.70 -8.68 -12.26
N GLN A 318 -39.62 -7.72 -12.12
CA GLN A 318 -40.53 -7.60 -10.97
C GLN A 318 -41.31 -8.90 -10.66
N SER A 319 -41.66 -9.68 -11.69
CA SER A 319 -42.34 -10.98 -11.52
C SER A 319 -41.50 -12.04 -10.81
N GLU A 320 -40.17 -12.00 -10.94
CA GLU A 320 -39.24 -12.89 -10.23
C GLU A 320 -39.00 -12.44 -8.79
N ILE A 321 -39.02 -11.12 -8.54
CA ILE A 321 -38.98 -10.54 -7.19
C ILE A 321 -40.24 -10.97 -6.42
N THR A 322 -41.44 -10.69 -6.94
CA THR A 322 -42.72 -11.06 -6.31
C THR A 322 -42.85 -12.57 -6.06
N ARG A 323 -42.30 -13.42 -6.94
CA ARG A 323 -42.24 -14.88 -6.75
C ARG A 323 -41.29 -15.31 -5.63
N SER A 324 -40.28 -14.50 -5.32
CA SER A 324 -39.26 -14.77 -4.30
C SER A 324 -39.61 -14.19 -2.93
N THR A 325 -40.48 -13.18 -2.88
CA THR A 325 -41.00 -12.59 -1.63
C THR A 325 -41.87 -13.60 -0.86
N PRO A 326 -41.64 -13.83 0.45
CA PRO A 326 -42.50 -14.65 1.27
C PRO A 326 -43.88 -13.99 1.45
N ALA A 327 -44.93 -14.80 1.53
CA ALA A 327 -46.26 -14.29 1.85
C ALA A 327 -46.28 -13.64 3.25
N VAL A 328 -46.94 -12.49 3.37
CA VAL A 328 -47.14 -11.82 4.66
C VAL A 328 -47.86 -12.79 5.60
N ARG A 329 -47.21 -13.15 6.72
CA ARG A 329 -47.86 -13.94 7.78
C ARG A 329 -48.97 -13.09 8.38
N GLU A 330 -50.23 -13.39 8.06
CA GLU A 330 -51.34 -13.00 8.94
C GLU A 330 -51.02 -13.50 10.35
N GLN A 331 -51.00 -12.58 11.32
CA GLN A 331 -50.91 -12.96 12.72
C GLN A 331 -52.14 -13.81 13.04
N ARG A 332 -51.93 -15.13 13.18
CA ARG A 332 -52.97 -16.05 13.63
C ARG A 332 -53.52 -15.52 14.96
N LYS A 333 -54.74 -14.98 14.91
CA LYS A 333 -55.55 -14.73 16.11
C LYS A 333 -55.51 -16.01 16.95
N ARG A 334 -55.29 -15.84 18.25
CA ARG A 334 -55.21 -16.94 19.23
C ARG A 334 -56.32 -17.96 18.96
N PRO A 335 -56.04 -19.27 19.03
CA PRO A 335 -57.09 -20.28 18.93
C PRO A 335 -58.04 -20.11 20.11
N ARG A 336 -59.17 -19.44 19.89
CA ARG A 336 -60.33 -19.50 20.78
C ARG A 336 -60.87 -20.92 20.68
N HIS A 337 -60.87 -21.62 21.80
CA HIS A 337 -61.43 -22.95 21.93
C HIS A 337 -62.94 -22.89 21.65
N GLU A 338 -63.43 -23.59 20.64
CA GLU A 338 -64.86 -23.79 20.42
C GLU A 338 -65.11 -25.16 19.77
N GLN A 339 -66.29 -25.71 20.05
CA GLN A 339 -66.59 -27.14 19.94
C GLN A 339 -66.89 -27.59 18.50
N TYR A 340 -66.80 -28.91 18.29
CA TYR A 340 -67.34 -29.69 17.17
C TYR A 340 -68.46 -29.04 16.34
N THR A 341 -68.32 -29.05 15.00
CA THR A 341 -69.26 -29.75 14.10
C THR A 341 -68.76 -29.80 12.64
N GLU A 342 -69.42 -30.62 11.82
CA GLU A 342 -69.02 -31.03 10.46
C GLU A 342 -69.40 -30.03 9.34
N GLY A 343 -68.82 -30.20 8.15
CA GLY A 343 -69.64 -30.12 6.92
C GLY A 343 -69.24 -29.15 5.79
N LYS A 344 -68.53 -29.69 4.80
CA LYS A 344 -68.75 -29.52 3.34
C LYS A 344 -69.12 -28.13 2.73
N LYS A 345 -68.22 -27.72 1.80
CA LYS A 345 -68.46 -27.43 0.36
C LYS A 345 -68.79 -26.01 -0.16
N VAL A 346 -67.97 -25.64 -1.17
CA VAL A 346 -68.27 -25.04 -2.50
C VAL A 346 -68.13 -23.52 -2.69
N LYS A 347 -67.53 -23.19 -3.85
CA LYS A 347 -67.27 -21.87 -4.45
C LYS A 347 -68.56 -21.07 -4.74
N MET A 348 -68.47 -19.73 -4.71
CA MET A 348 -68.59 -18.87 -5.91
C MET A 348 -68.39 -17.38 -5.59
N ASP A 349 -67.62 -16.70 -6.44
CA ASP A 349 -67.72 -15.25 -6.72
C ASP A 349 -68.71 -15.05 -7.90
N PRO A 350 -69.05 -13.82 -8.33
CA PRO A 350 -69.22 -12.52 -7.64
C PRO A 350 -70.61 -11.89 -7.96
N ILE A 351 -70.84 -10.60 -7.64
CA ILE A 351 -71.40 -9.51 -8.52
C ILE A 351 -72.01 -8.35 -7.69
N GLU A 352 -71.38 -7.18 -7.84
CA GLU A 352 -71.86 -5.78 -8.08
C GLU A 352 -73.17 -5.18 -7.49
N ASP A 353 -73.19 -3.84 -7.54
CA ASP A 353 -74.28 -2.84 -7.45
C ASP A 353 -74.79 -2.26 -6.10
N ASP A 354 -74.16 -1.14 -5.73
CA ASP A 354 -74.68 0.26 -5.76
C ASP A 354 -75.65 0.90 -4.74
N GLU A 355 -75.36 2.20 -4.53
CA GLU A 355 -76.10 3.36 -3.96
C GLU A 355 -76.85 3.30 -2.59
N ASP A 356 -76.21 3.97 -1.62
CA ASP A 356 -76.72 5.07 -0.77
C ASP A 356 -78.00 4.95 0.10
N LYS A 357 -77.79 5.08 1.42
CA LYS A 357 -78.60 5.97 2.29
C LYS A 357 -77.91 6.38 3.59
N GLU A 358 -78.00 7.67 3.91
CA GLU A 358 -77.29 8.37 4.98
C GLU A 358 -77.83 8.09 6.41
N GLU A 359 -76.88 7.86 7.34
CA GLU A 359 -76.71 8.51 8.68
C GLU A 359 -77.79 8.41 9.80
N PRO A 360 -77.44 8.68 11.10
CA PRO A 360 -76.17 9.22 11.64
C PRO A 360 -75.47 8.39 12.75
N ALA A 361 -74.33 8.92 13.19
CA ALA A 361 -73.28 8.32 14.05
C ALA A 361 -73.68 7.91 15.49
N PRO A 362 -72.78 7.14 16.16
CA PRO A 362 -72.11 7.73 17.32
C PRO A 362 -70.58 7.61 17.35
N LEU A 363 -69.93 8.75 17.63
CA LEU A 363 -68.64 8.97 18.30
C LEU A 363 -67.60 7.83 18.35
N THR A 364 -66.53 7.95 17.56
CA THR A 364 -65.27 7.22 17.76
C THR A 364 -64.24 8.05 18.54
N ALA A 365 -63.72 7.47 19.63
CA ALA A 365 -62.57 7.99 20.36
C ALA A 365 -61.25 7.77 19.57
N PRO A 366 -60.15 8.49 19.90
CA PRO A 366 -58.90 8.40 19.14
C PRO A 366 -58.29 6.99 19.19
N LYS A 367 -57.77 6.52 18.04
CA LYS A 367 -56.95 5.29 18.00
C LYS A 367 -55.66 5.49 18.81
N PRO A 368 -55.15 4.47 19.51
CA PRO A 368 -53.85 4.54 20.19
C PRO A 368 -52.73 4.86 19.19
N ALA A 369 -51.78 5.70 19.60
CA ALA A 369 -50.60 5.99 18.81
C ALA A 369 -49.77 4.72 18.58
N ALA A 370 -49.22 4.57 17.38
CA ALA A 370 -48.17 3.60 17.13
C ALA A 370 -46.93 4.00 17.94
N VAL A 371 -46.24 3.01 18.53
CA VAL A 371 -44.96 3.22 19.21
C VAL A 371 -43.95 3.76 18.18
N PRO A 372 -43.22 4.85 18.44
CA PRO A 372 -42.27 5.40 17.48
C PRO A 372 -41.14 4.40 17.19
N VAL A 373 -40.95 4.08 15.91
CA VAL A 373 -39.75 3.37 15.44
C VAL A 373 -38.59 4.37 15.45
N ALA A 374 -37.43 3.98 15.96
CA ALA A 374 -36.22 4.79 15.89
C ALA A 374 -35.73 4.90 14.44
N GLN A 375 -36.11 5.97 13.73
CA GLN A 375 -35.62 6.27 12.38
C GLN A 375 -34.08 6.42 12.40
N SER A 376 -33.39 5.82 11.41
CA SER A 376 -31.93 5.94 11.31
C SER A 376 -31.50 7.31 10.76
N ALA A 377 -30.24 7.69 10.99
CA ALA A 377 -29.65 8.90 10.42
C ALA A 377 -29.74 8.96 8.88
N ILE A 378 -29.71 7.79 8.22
CA ILE A 378 -29.85 7.68 6.77
C ILE A 378 -31.31 7.93 6.35
N ASP A 379 -32.29 7.39 7.08
CA ASP A 379 -33.71 7.59 6.76
C ASP A 379 -34.10 9.07 6.92
N LEU A 380 -33.68 9.72 8.01
CA LEU A 380 -33.89 11.16 8.25
C LEU A 380 -33.23 12.03 7.15
N THR A 381 -32.03 11.66 6.72
CA THR A 381 -31.32 12.37 5.64
C THR A 381 -31.98 12.10 4.26
N ALA A 382 -32.53 10.92 4.03
CA ALA A 382 -33.27 10.58 2.81
C ALA A 382 -34.61 11.31 2.74
N GLU A 383 -35.35 11.41 3.85
CA GLU A 383 -36.59 12.19 3.96
C GLU A 383 -36.33 13.69 3.66
N PHE A 384 -35.21 14.25 4.13
CA PHE A 384 -34.79 15.62 3.81
C PHE A 384 -34.44 15.80 2.32
N LEU A 385 -33.73 14.84 1.70
CA LEU A 385 -33.33 14.93 0.29
C LEU A 385 -34.50 14.73 -0.67
N HIS A 386 -35.51 13.93 -0.30
CA HIS A 386 -36.65 13.59 -1.15
C HIS A 386 -37.33 14.79 -1.83
N PRO A 387 -37.79 15.85 -1.12
CA PRO A 387 -38.40 17.02 -1.75
C PRO A 387 -37.41 17.90 -2.53
N LEU A 388 -36.09 17.75 -2.30
CA LEU A 388 -35.06 18.53 -2.98
C LEU A 388 -34.70 17.95 -4.36
N LEU A 389 -34.98 16.67 -4.62
CA LEU A 389 -34.76 15.99 -5.91
C LEU A 389 -35.82 16.32 -6.98
N ASN A 390 -36.16 17.61 -7.11
CA ASN A 390 -36.99 18.10 -8.20
C ASN A 390 -36.18 18.26 -9.51
N PRO A 391 -36.82 18.34 -10.70
CA PRO A 391 -36.11 18.38 -11.98
C PRO A 391 -35.13 19.55 -12.15
N GLU A 392 -35.42 20.71 -11.57
CA GLU A 392 -34.58 21.91 -11.66
C GLU A 392 -33.30 21.77 -10.84
N ASN A 393 -33.42 21.33 -9.57
CA ASN A 393 -32.29 21.04 -8.70
C ASN A 393 -31.41 19.92 -9.25
N VAL A 394 -32.02 18.85 -9.78
CA VAL A 394 -31.28 17.74 -10.40
C VAL A 394 -30.55 18.19 -11.67
N ALA A 395 -31.17 19.02 -12.52
CA ALA A 395 -30.51 19.59 -13.69
C ALA A 395 -29.31 20.48 -13.30
N ASN A 396 -29.47 21.35 -12.29
CA ASN A 396 -28.38 22.18 -11.76
C ASN A 396 -27.24 21.32 -11.17
N LEU A 397 -27.57 20.27 -10.41
CA LEU A 397 -26.58 19.34 -9.86
C LEU A 397 -25.79 18.62 -10.96
N VAL A 398 -26.48 18.17 -12.02
CA VAL A 398 -25.83 17.57 -13.20
C VAL A 398 -24.91 18.58 -13.87
N LEU A 399 -25.37 19.80 -14.15
CA LEU A 399 -24.56 20.86 -14.78
C LEU A 399 -23.29 21.20 -13.98
N ILE A 400 -23.38 21.28 -12.65
CA ILE A 400 -22.21 21.47 -11.78
C ILE A 400 -21.27 20.25 -11.87
N SER A 401 -21.82 19.03 -11.86
CA SER A 401 -21.02 17.81 -11.94
C SER A 401 -20.34 17.57 -13.29
N MET A 402 -20.82 18.18 -14.38
CA MET A 402 -20.23 18.01 -15.73
C MET A 402 -18.75 18.42 -15.79
N VAL A 403 -18.31 19.38 -14.95
CA VAL A 403 -16.90 19.82 -14.88
C VAL A 403 -15.97 18.73 -14.31
N TYR A 404 -16.53 17.75 -13.58
CA TYR A 404 -15.79 16.63 -12.98
C TYR A 404 -15.87 15.34 -13.82
N LEU A 405 -16.63 15.34 -14.92
CA LEU A 405 -16.74 14.20 -15.84
C LEU A 405 -15.65 14.28 -16.93
N PRO A 406 -15.10 13.15 -17.37
CA PRO A 406 -14.16 13.13 -18.49
C PRO A 406 -14.87 13.43 -19.82
N ASP A 407 -14.18 14.16 -20.72
CA ASP A 407 -14.68 14.53 -22.06
C ASP A 407 -15.11 13.34 -22.94
N VAL A 408 -14.63 12.13 -22.62
CA VAL A 408 -14.93 10.89 -23.32
C VAL A 408 -15.51 9.88 -22.34
N MET A 409 -16.68 9.32 -22.68
CA MET A 409 -17.36 8.31 -21.87
C MET A 409 -16.45 7.12 -21.57
N PRO A 410 -16.17 6.80 -20.29
CA PRO A 410 -15.31 5.69 -19.94
C PRO A 410 -15.85 4.35 -20.45
N ALA A 411 -15.00 3.58 -21.11
CA ALA A 411 -15.36 2.25 -21.63
C ALA A 411 -15.78 1.26 -20.53
N SER A 412 -15.43 1.52 -19.26
CA SER A 412 -15.98 0.83 -18.08
C SER A 412 -17.46 1.15 -17.92
N PHE A 413 -17.81 2.44 -17.76
CA PHE A 413 -19.18 2.92 -17.60
C PHE A 413 -20.10 2.42 -18.72
N GLN A 414 -19.71 2.62 -19.99
CA GLN A 414 -20.49 2.19 -21.17
C GLN A 414 -20.80 0.68 -21.16
N ALA A 415 -19.90 -0.15 -20.63
CA ALA A 415 -20.07 -1.61 -20.57
C ALA A 415 -20.88 -2.09 -19.35
N THR A 416 -21.15 -1.22 -18.38
CA THR A 416 -21.87 -1.53 -17.12
C THR A 416 -23.18 -0.76 -16.93
N TYR A 417 -23.47 0.19 -17.83
CA TYR A 417 -24.66 1.02 -17.80
C TYR A 417 -25.91 0.19 -18.12
N THR A 418 -26.85 0.16 -17.18
CA THR A 418 -28.19 -0.42 -17.36
C THR A 418 -29.18 0.73 -17.33
N PRO A 419 -30.00 0.96 -18.37
CA PRO A 419 -31.04 1.98 -18.35
C PRO A 419 -32.03 1.70 -17.21
N VAL A 420 -32.38 2.74 -16.44
CA VAL A 420 -33.37 2.63 -15.35
C VAL A 420 -34.77 2.62 -15.96
N GLU A 421 -35.43 1.46 -15.97
CA GLU A 421 -36.75 1.26 -16.60
C GLU A 421 -37.88 2.12 -15.99
N SER A 422 -37.70 2.59 -14.75
CA SER A 422 -38.71 3.34 -13.95
C SER A 422 -38.24 4.74 -13.52
N ALA A 423 -37.35 5.36 -14.31
CA ALA A 423 -36.82 6.70 -14.04
C ALA A 423 -37.94 7.75 -13.89
N GLY A 424 -37.84 8.59 -12.84
CA GLY A 424 -38.81 9.66 -12.56
C GLY A 424 -40.05 9.23 -11.75
N THR A 425 -40.16 7.96 -11.34
CA THR A 425 -41.20 7.53 -10.39
C THR A 425 -40.85 7.95 -8.96
N ASP A 426 -41.85 8.27 -8.14
CA ASP A 426 -41.67 8.64 -6.71
C ASP A 426 -40.87 7.59 -5.93
N ALA A 427 -41.06 6.30 -6.22
CA ALA A 427 -40.27 5.20 -5.65
C ALA A 427 -38.77 5.27 -6.05
N GLN A 428 -38.47 5.65 -7.31
CA GLN A 428 -37.10 5.82 -7.79
C GLN A 428 -36.44 7.10 -7.24
N ILE A 429 -37.22 8.17 -7.04
CA ILE A 429 -36.75 9.40 -6.37
C ILE A 429 -36.43 9.11 -4.89
N LYS A 430 -37.27 8.36 -4.18
CA LYS A 430 -36.99 7.87 -2.81
C LYS A 430 -35.74 7.02 -2.74
N HIS A 431 -35.52 6.14 -3.72
CA HIS A 431 -34.29 5.35 -3.76
C HIS A 431 -33.05 6.21 -4.01
N LEU A 432 -33.11 7.16 -4.96
CA LEU A 432 -32.01 8.10 -5.21
C LEU A 432 -31.69 8.96 -3.98
N ALA A 433 -32.72 9.45 -3.28
CA ALA A 433 -32.57 10.16 -2.01
C ALA A 433 -31.87 9.29 -0.95
N ARG A 434 -32.23 8.01 -0.85
CA ARG A 434 -31.58 7.04 0.06
C ARG A 434 -30.12 6.79 -0.30
N LEU A 435 -29.81 6.57 -1.59
CA LEU A 435 -28.43 6.39 -2.05
C LEU A 435 -27.57 7.62 -1.74
N MET A 436 -28.07 8.83 -2.04
CA MET A 436 -27.39 10.08 -1.70
C MET A 436 -27.24 10.26 -0.19
N ALA A 437 -28.28 9.94 0.61
CA ALA A 437 -28.21 9.99 2.07
C ALA A 437 -27.15 9.04 2.64
N THR A 438 -27.02 7.83 2.11
CA THR A 438 -25.97 6.87 2.51
C THR A 438 -24.57 7.42 2.22
N GLN A 439 -24.34 8.02 1.05
CA GLN A 439 -23.04 8.64 0.70
C GLN A 439 -22.73 9.86 1.56
N MET A 440 -23.71 10.75 1.78
CA MET A 440 -23.56 11.93 2.65
C MET A 440 -23.25 11.50 4.09
N THR A 441 -23.99 10.50 4.61
CA THR A 441 -23.78 9.95 5.96
C THR A 441 -22.39 9.33 6.09
N ALA A 442 -21.92 8.58 5.07
CA ALA A 442 -20.57 8.02 5.04
C ALA A 442 -19.47 9.10 4.98
N ALA A 443 -19.76 10.25 4.35
CA ALA A 443 -18.89 11.43 4.35
C ALA A 443 -18.99 12.26 5.65
N GLY A 444 -19.86 11.89 6.60
CA GLY A 444 -20.06 12.61 7.86
C GLY A 444 -20.96 13.84 7.77
N ILE A 445 -21.78 13.94 6.72
CA ILE A 445 -22.61 15.12 6.37
C ILE A 445 -24.08 14.72 6.34
N GLY A 446 -24.98 15.57 6.84
CA GLY A 446 -26.43 15.45 6.63
C GLY A 446 -27.26 15.64 7.91
N PRO A 447 -28.50 16.13 7.80
CA PRO A 447 -29.31 16.52 8.96
C PRO A 447 -29.69 15.35 9.87
N GLY A 448 -29.77 14.12 9.36
CA GLY A 448 -30.02 12.94 10.21
C GLY A 448 -28.85 12.63 11.15
N LEU A 449 -27.62 12.92 10.74
CA LEU A 449 -26.42 12.79 11.58
C LEU A 449 -26.39 13.84 12.70
N GLU A 450 -26.82 15.06 12.39
CA GLU A 450 -26.95 16.16 13.37
C GLU A 450 -28.06 15.88 14.38
N GLN A 451 -29.22 15.39 13.92
CA GLN A 451 -30.34 15.01 14.80
C GLN A 451 -30.03 13.77 15.67
N CYS A 452 -29.29 12.78 15.16
CA CYS A 452 -28.85 11.66 15.99
C CYS A 452 -27.86 12.11 17.08
N LYS A 453 -26.88 12.97 16.75
CA LYS A 453 -25.98 13.56 17.75
C LYS A 453 -26.72 14.43 18.79
N ALA A 454 -27.70 15.22 18.35
CA ALA A 454 -28.54 16.00 19.25
C ALA A 454 -29.37 15.11 20.19
N ARG A 455 -29.95 14.00 19.68
CA ARG A 455 -30.65 13.01 20.51
C ARG A 455 -29.73 12.30 21.50
N GLU A 456 -28.47 12.01 21.13
CA GLU A 456 -27.47 11.48 22.06
C GLU A 456 -27.11 12.51 23.15
N ASP A 457 -26.86 13.77 22.79
CA ASP A 457 -26.57 14.85 23.75
C ASP A 457 -27.79 15.26 24.61
N ASP A 458 -29.04 14.99 24.18
CA ASP A 458 -30.25 15.20 24.98
C ASP A 458 -30.60 13.99 25.85
N ALA A 459 -30.39 12.75 25.40
CA ALA A 459 -30.52 11.56 26.24
C ALA A 459 -29.54 11.60 27.43
N ILE A 460 -28.32 12.11 27.21
CA ILE A 460 -27.34 12.36 28.28
C ILE A 460 -27.84 13.40 29.30
N LYS A 461 -28.79 14.28 28.96
CA LYS A 461 -29.40 15.25 29.90
C LYS A 461 -30.63 14.70 30.61
N GLU A 462 -31.36 13.75 30.00
CA GLU A 462 -32.48 13.08 30.67
C GLU A 462 -31.97 12.05 31.71
N GLU A 463 -30.89 11.31 31.42
CA GLU A 463 -30.25 10.44 32.42
C GLU A 463 -29.68 11.22 33.64
N ASP A 464 -29.21 12.45 33.45
CA ASP A 464 -28.64 13.32 34.52
C ASP A 464 -29.72 13.95 35.43
N ASN A 465 -31.01 13.72 35.16
CA ASN A 465 -32.14 14.39 35.82
C ASN A 465 -33.08 13.43 36.60
N ASP A 466 -32.90 12.11 36.46
CA ASP A 466 -33.66 11.07 37.19
C ASP A 466 -32.85 10.40 38.34
N GLU A 467 -31.56 10.72 38.51
CA GLU A 467 -30.72 10.22 39.62
C GLU A 467 -30.53 11.22 40.79
N ASP A 468 -31.62 11.67 41.43
CA ASP A 468 -31.54 12.26 42.79
C ASP A 468 -32.35 11.50 43.84
N SER A 469 -32.02 10.21 44.02
CA SER A 469 -32.08 9.56 45.33
C SER A 469 -31.25 8.25 45.40
N GLY A 470 -29.97 8.28 45.79
CA GLY A 470 -29.31 7.01 46.15
C GLY A 470 -27.79 6.81 46.13
N SER A 471 -26.96 7.79 46.51
CA SER A 471 -25.60 7.58 47.09
C SER A 471 -24.48 6.84 46.29
N LYS A 472 -23.50 7.64 45.83
CA LYS A 472 -22.03 7.39 45.72
C LYS A 472 -21.54 6.26 44.78
N ASP A 473 -20.43 6.40 44.03
CA ASP A 473 -19.29 7.32 44.16
C ASP A 473 -18.65 7.69 42.79
N LEU A 474 -17.84 8.74 42.77
CA LEU A 474 -17.41 9.45 41.56
C LEU A 474 -16.23 8.80 40.80
N LEU A 475 -16.37 8.58 39.48
CA LEU A 475 -15.23 8.52 38.54
C LEU A 475 -15.48 9.25 37.22
N ILE A 476 -14.53 10.14 36.89
CA ILE A 476 -14.57 11.08 35.76
C ILE A 476 -14.42 10.35 34.42
N LYS A 477 -15.42 10.44 33.54
CA LYS A 477 -15.28 10.14 32.09
C LYS A 477 -15.11 11.43 31.30
N ARG A 478 -14.03 11.51 30.51
CA ARG A 478 -13.66 12.69 29.70
C ARG A 478 -14.16 12.48 28.27
N LYS A 479 -15.05 13.35 27.76
CA LYS A 479 -15.47 13.37 26.34
C LYS A 479 -14.24 13.55 25.43
N VAL A 480 -14.19 12.84 24.30
CA VAL A 480 -13.25 13.08 23.19
C VAL A 480 -14.09 13.36 21.93
N PRO A 481 -14.05 14.57 21.35
CA PRO A 481 -14.67 14.85 20.07
C PRO A 481 -13.81 14.34 18.93
N GLY A 482 -14.43 13.78 17.89
CA GLY A 482 -13.76 13.56 16.62
C GLY A 482 -13.90 14.78 15.70
N VAL A 483 -12.77 15.32 15.22
CA VAL A 483 -12.53 15.84 13.87
C VAL A 483 -11.03 16.18 13.74
N MET A 484 -10.46 15.98 12.56
CA MET A 484 -9.05 16.27 12.26
C MET A 484 -8.78 17.78 12.16
N VAL A 485 -7.56 18.20 12.53
CA VAL A 485 -6.59 19.06 11.77
C VAL A 485 -5.66 19.81 12.72
N GLY A 486 -4.36 19.82 12.41
CA GLY A 486 -3.51 21.00 12.67
C GLY A 486 -2.66 21.06 13.95
N GLN A 487 -1.35 20.95 13.75
CA GLN A 487 -0.21 21.39 14.58
C GLN A 487 -0.44 22.50 15.63
N ALA A 488 0.17 22.38 16.81
CA ALA A 488 1.18 23.33 17.35
C ALA A 488 1.79 22.89 18.71
N ILE A 489 2.93 23.51 19.06
CA ILE A 489 3.91 23.15 20.13
C ILE A 489 3.68 23.96 21.44
N SER A 490 4.21 23.46 22.59
CA SER A 490 4.81 24.21 23.74
C SER A 490 4.16 24.00 25.14
N VAL A 491 4.86 24.05 26.30
CA VAL A 491 6.13 23.40 26.77
C VAL A 491 6.30 23.62 28.31
N VAL A 492 7.20 22.88 28.98
CA VAL A 492 7.64 22.93 30.41
C VAL A 492 6.75 22.25 31.48
N GLY A 493 7.39 21.46 32.36
CA GLY A 493 7.03 21.41 33.80
C GLY A 493 6.75 20.02 34.39
N GLY A 494 7.77 19.35 34.94
CA GLY A 494 7.57 18.15 35.78
C GLY A 494 7.59 18.47 37.28
N TYR A 495 7.11 17.54 38.13
CA TYR A 495 7.76 17.15 39.40
C TYR A 495 7.00 15.97 40.09
N THR A 496 7.76 14.89 40.37
CA THR A 496 7.67 13.93 41.51
C THR A 496 6.35 13.32 42.01
N GLU A 497 6.38 11.98 42.07
CA GLU A 497 5.86 11.08 43.13
C GLU A 497 4.36 11.06 43.49
N LYS A 498 3.72 9.90 43.21
CA LYS A 498 3.62 8.82 44.23
C LYS A 498 3.14 7.49 43.62
N VAL A 499 3.73 6.40 44.11
CA VAL A 499 3.36 5.01 43.78
C VAL A 499 2.15 4.57 44.62
N PRO A 500 1.06 4.06 44.01
CA PRO A 500 0.11 3.18 44.70
C PRO A 500 0.68 1.75 44.78
N ALA A 501 0.42 1.06 45.88
CA ALA A 501 1.08 -0.19 46.22
C ALA A 501 0.83 -1.34 45.23
N VAL A 502 1.84 -2.19 45.10
CA VAL A 502 1.78 -3.47 44.38
C VAL A 502 0.85 -4.43 45.11
N GLU A 503 -0.29 -4.77 44.51
CA GLU A 503 -0.96 -6.04 44.81
C GLU A 503 -0.11 -7.19 44.25
N ALA A 504 0.02 -8.26 45.03
CA ALA A 504 0.88 -9.39 44.67
C ALA A 504 0.37 -10.08 43.39
N PRO A 505 1.25 -10.44 42.43
CA PRO A 505 0.82 -11.07 41.20
C PRO A 505 0.20 -12.43 41.48
N ALA A 506 -1.05 -12.61 41.03
CA ALA A 506 -1.70 -13.91 41.00
C ALA A 506 -0.86 -14.91 40.17
N THR A 507 -0.82 -16.15 40.63
CA THR A 507 -0.03 -17.23 40.01
C THR A 507 -0.44 -17.44 38.54
N VAL A 508 0.51 -17.26 37.62
CA VAL A 508 0.30 -17.47 36.19
C VAL A 508 -0.07 -18.93 35.92
N LYS A 509 -1.35 -19.16 35.57
CA LYS A 509 -1.87 -20.47 35.15
C LYS A 509 -1.28 -20.83 33.78
N ARG A 510 -0.21 -21.64 33.77
CA ARG A 510 0.44 -22.09 32.52
C ARG A 510 -0.20 -23.37 32.00
N LEU A 511 -0.61 -23.36 30.73
CA LEU A 511 -0.80 -24.58 29.93
C LEU A 511 0.53 -25.35 29.78
N PRO A 512 0.48 -26.65 29.44
CA PRO A 512 1.62 -27.39 28.93
C PRO A 512 2.23 -26.69 27.72
N GLU A 513 3.55 -26.72 27.64
CA GLU A 513 4.27 -26.34 26.43
C GLU A 513 3.91 -27.30 25.28
N PRO A 514 4.04 -26.89 24.00
CA PRO A 514 3.79 -27.77 22.86
C PRO A 514 4.51 -29.11 23.00
N ILE A 515 3.95 -30.19 22.45
CA ILE A 515 4.56 -31.52 22.57
C ILE A 515 5.81 -31.53 21.67
N VAL A 516 6.98 -31.44 22.30
CA VAL A 516 8.29 -31.48 21.64
C VAL A 516 8.96 -32.84 21.90
N PRO A 517 9.60 -33.48 20.89
CA PRO A 517 10.24 -34.78 21.07
C PRO A 517 11.36 -34.72 22.11
N THR A 518 11.19 -35.43 23.23
CA THR A 518 12.16 -35.44 24.33
C THR A 518 13.04 -36.68 24.28
N ALA A 519 14.35 -36.48 24.07
CA ALA A 519 15.33 -37.55 24.21
C ALA A 519 15.50 -37.95 25.69
N GLN A 520 15.50 -39.25 25.96
CA GLN A 520 15.48 -39.80 27.34
C GLN A 520 16.74 -39.49 28.15
N THR A 521 16.60 -39.27 29.46
CA THR A 521 17.65 -39.60 30.45
C THR A 521 17.05 -39.98 31.81
N LYS A 522 17.73 -40.87 32.54
CA LYS A 522 17.15 -41.71 33.62
C LYS A 522 17.18 -41.07 35.02
N MET A 523 16.29 -41.55 35.91
CA MET A 523 16.19 -41.16 37.32
C MET A 523 17.22 -41.81 38.25
N THR A 524 17.68 -41.04 39.26
CA THR A 524 17.94 -41.39 40.68
C THR A 524 17.93 -40.08 41.51
N GLY A 525 17.75 -40.04 42.84
CA GLY A 525 17.33 -41.06 43.81
C GLY A 525 17.44 -40.58 45.28
N ALA A 526 16.70 -41.22 46.19
CA ALA A 526 16.74 -41.11 47.66
C ALA A 526 16.30 -39.79 48.36
N SER A 527 15.58 -39.96 49.48
CA SER A 527 14.90 -38.92 50.27
C SER A 527 15.78 -38.33 51.38
N GLY A 528 15.60 -37.04 51.66
CA GLY A 528 16.16 -36.39 52.86
C GLY A 528 15.45 -35.07 53.16
N ARG A 529 14.75 -34.99 54.29
CA ARG A 529 14.13 -33.74 54.78
C ARG A 529 15.21 -32.68 55.04
N LYS A 530 15.40 -31.75 54.11
CA LYS A 530 16.21 -30.54 54.30
C LYS A 530 15.28 -29.33 54.44
N LYS A 531 15.67 -28.36 55.28
CA LYS A 531 15.04 -27.04 55.34
C LYS A 531 14.96 -26.47 53.92
N VAL A 532 13.86 -25.79 53.60
CA VAL A 532 13.69 -25.08 52.32
C VAL A 532 14.86 -24.11 52.15
N PHE A 533 15.76 -24.42 51.22
CA PHE A 533 16.86 -23.55 50.84
C PHE A 533 16.25 -22.40 50.04
N ARG A 534 15.98 -21.28 50.72
CA ARG A 534 15.57 -20.06 50.03
C ARG A 534 16.82 -19.44 49.46
N LEU A 535 16.86 -19.33 48.13
CA LEU A 535 18.03 -18.82 47.39
C LEU A 535 18.47 -17.45 47.97
N SER A 536 17.49 -16.58 48.25
CA SER A 536 17.61 -15.28 48.93
C SER A 536 18.46 -15.25 50.19
N ASP A 537 18.61 -16.37 50.90
CA ASP A 537 19.30 -16.42 52.19
C ASP A 537 20.82 -16.61 52.01
N VAL A 538 21.29 -16.83 50.77
CA VAL A 538 22.70 -17.12 50.44
C VAL A 538 23.25 -16.27 49.27
N ILE A 539 22.40 -15.72 48.40
CA ILE A 539 22.83 -14.70 47.41
C ILE A 539 22.71 -13.29 47.97
N GLN A 540 23.85 -12.57 48.00
CA GLN A 540 23.82 -11.11 47.98
C GLN A 540 23.51 -10.64 46.55
N PRO A 541 22.66 -9.61 46.35
CA PRO A 541 22.53 -8.97 45.05
C PRO A 541 23.87 -8.36 44.63
N PHE A 542 24.25 -8.56 43.37
CA PHE A 542 25.43 -7.89 42.81
C PHE A 542 25.20 -6.38 42.76
N SER A 543 26.26 -5.60 42.96
CA SER A 543 26.20 -4.15 42.68
C SER A 543 26.09 -3.91 41.17
N ASP A 544 25.52 -2.76 40.78
CA ASP A 544 25.30 -2.43 39.36
C ASP A 544 26.61 -2.52 38.55
N THR A 545 27.72 -2.03 39.12
CA THR A 545 29.07 -2.13 38.52
C THR A 545 29.58 -3.57 38.33
N GLN A 546 29.10 -4.53 39.12
CA GLN A 546 29.40 -5.96 38.95
C GLN A 546 28.48 -6.57 37.88
N ILE A 547 27.21 -6.17 37.83
CA ILE A 547 26.24 -6.57 36.81
C ILE A 547 26.74 -6.12 35.42
N GLU A 548 27.09 -4.84 35.24
CA GLU A 548 27.69 -4.31 34.01
C GLU A 548 28.93 -5.10 33.56
N LYS A 549 29.87 -5.36 34.48
CA LYS A 549 31.11 -6.11 34.18
C LYS A 549 30.83 -7.57 33.78
N LEU A 550 29.84 -8.21 34.40
CA LEU A 550 29.43 -9.58 34.06
C LEU A 550 28.69 -9.62 32.71
N THR A 551 27.78 -8.68 32.47
CA THR A 551 27.07 -8.50 31.19
C THR A 551 28.03 -8.24 30.05
N SER A 552 28.96 -7.28 30.21
CA SER A 552 30.00 -6.96 29.22
C SER A 552 30.86 -8.19 28.87
N ARG A 553 31.30 -8.96 29.87
CA ARG A 553 32.04 -10.21 29.66
C ARG A 553 31.20 -11.30 28.97
N ALA A 554 29.92 -11.41 29.31
CA ALA A 554 29.01 -12.38 28.69
C ALA A 554 28.76 -12.04 27.21
N VAL A 555 28.47 -10.78 26.90
CA VAL A 555 28.28 -10.28 25.52
C VAL A 555 29.56 -10.47 24.71
N LYS A 556 30.72 -10.02 25.19
CA LYS A 556 32.02 -10.23 24.51
C LYS A 556 32.34 -11.70 24.24
N ARG A 557 32.00 -12.60 25.17
CA ARG A 557 32.17 -14.06 24.96
C ARG A 557 31.26 -14.61 23.84
N ILE A 558 30.03 -14.11 23.70
CA ILE A 558 29.11 -14.48 22.61
C ILE A 558 29.53 -13.82 21.29
N LEU A 559 30.10 -12.62 21.37
CA LEU A 559 30.60 -11.87 20.22
C LEU A 559 31.79 -12.61 19.58
N HIS A 560 32.78 -13.04 20.35
CA HIS A 560 33.97 -13.72 19.81
C HIS A 560 33.81 -15.23 19.56
N SER A 561 32.66 -15.86 19.88
CA SER A 561 32.43 -17.31 19.66
C SER A 561 32.01 -17.68 18.22
N GLU A 562 32.06 -16.73 17.28
CA GLU A 562 31.68 -16.85 15.87
C GLU A 562 32.14 -18.14 15.20
N LYS A 563 33.46 -18.44 15.21
CA LYS A 563 34.02 -19.61 14.52
C LYS A 563 33.53 -20.94 15.11
N ALA A 564 33.36 -21.01 16.43
CA ALA A 564 32.89 -22.23 17.10
C ALA A 564 31.40 -22.51 16.83
N ILE A 565 30.58 -21.45 16.80
CA ILE A 565 29.14 -21.57 16.53
C ILE A 565 28.84 -21.79 15.04
N ALA A 566 29.69 -21.26 14.14
CA ALA A 566 29.61 -21.56 12.71
C ALA A 566 29.85 -23.05 12.41
N GLN A 567 30.81 -23.68 13.11
CA GLN A 567 31.06 -25.12 12.98
C GLN A 567 29.88 -25.99 13.43
N SER A 568 29.02 -25.50 14.33
CA SER A 568 27.81 -26.21 14.76
C SER A 568 26.56 -25.83 13.95
N GLY A 569 26.67 -25.00 12.91
CA GLY A 569 25.54 -24.54 12.07
C GLY A 569 24.59 -23.54 12.75
N MET A 570 24.89 -23.06 13.97
CA MET A 570 23.97 -22.27 14.80
C MET A 570 24.20 -20.75 14.72
N SER A 571 24.89 -20.28 13.68
CA SER A 571 25.21 -18.85 13.48
C SER A 571 23.98 -17.94 13.55
N HIS A 572 22.85 -18.37 12.97
CA HIS A 572 21.59 -17.63 12.98
C HIS A 572 21.04 -17.40 14.41
N VAL A 573 21.26 -18.35 15.33
CA VAL A 573 20.87 -18.19 16.75
C VAL A 573 21.78 -17.19 17.45
N ARG A 574 23.10 -17.23 17.21
CA ARG A 574 24.03 -16.21 17.73
C ARG A 574 23.66 -14.81 17.24
N VAL A 575 23.32 -14.65 15.96
CA VAL A 575 22.88 -13.37 15.38
C VAL A 575 21.62 -12.85 16.09
N LYS A 576 20.58 -13.66 16.18
CA LYS A 576 19.30 -13.31 16.83
C LYS A 576 19.44 -13.05 18.34
N LEU A 577 20.38 -13.72 19.00
CA LEU A 577 20.69 -13.50 20.41
C LEU A 577 21.39 -12.14 20.60
N LEU A 578 22.43 -11.85 19.83
CA LEU A 578 23.18 -10.58 19.94
C LEU A 578 22.30 -9.36 19.63
N SER A 579 21.52 -9.38 18.54
CA SER A 579 20.67 -8.24 18.17
C SER A 579 19.56 -7.96 19.20
N ARG A 580 19.01 -8.99 19.85
CA ARG A 580 18.04 -8.84 20.94
C ARG A 580 18.68 -8.39 22.25
N LEU A 581 19.85 -8.91 22.62
CA LEU A 581 20.54 -8.48 23.84
C LEU A 581 20.87 -6.98 23.79
N VAL A 582 21.48 -6.50 22.70
CA VAL A 582 21.85 -5.09 22.56
C VAL A 582 20.63 -4.16 22.65
N THR A 583 19.50 -4.55 22.06
CA THR A 583 18.28 -3.72 22.04
C THR A 583 17.42 -3.82 23.30
N GLN A 584 17.52 -4.91 24.08
CA GLN A 584 16.78 -5.07 25.34
C GLN A 584 17.49 -4.45 26.56
N PHE A 585 18.81 -4.33 26.54
CA PHE A 585 19.59 -3.71 27.62
C PHE A 585 19.93 -2.24 27.33
N GLU A 586 18.95 -1.46 26.86
CA GLU A 586 19.05 -0.01 26.63
C GLU A 586 20.25 0.43 25.75
N GLY A 587 20.72 -0.42 24.83
CA GLY A 587 21.88 -0.13 23.99
C GLY A 587 23.23 -0.34 24.68
N MET A 588 23.29 -0.90 25.89
CA MET A 588 24.56 -1.32 26.49
C MET A 588 25.33 -2.24 25.54
N MET A 589 26.62 -1.95 25.34
CA MET A 589 27.52 -2.66 24.42
C MET A 589 27.15 -2.52 22.92
N LYS A 590 26.26 -1.58 22.54
CA LYS A 590 25.91 -1.33 21.13
C LYS A 590 27.11 -0.89 20.29
N GLU A 591 27.95 -0.01 20.82
CA GLU A 591 29.18 0.45 20.18
C GLU A 591 30.15 -0.72 19.94
N ASP A 592 30.47 -1.52 20.97
CA ASP A 592 31.30 -2.73 20.83
C ASP A 592 30.78 -3.73 19.76
N VAL A 593 29.46 -3.85 19.61
CA VAL A 593 28.84 -4.71 18.59
C VAL A 593 28.90 -4.07 17.20
N LEU A 594 28.72 -2.75 17.08
CA LEU A 594 28.89 -2.01 15.82
C LEU A 594 30.35 -2.03 15.35
N GLU A 595 31.32 -1.80 16.23
CA GLU A 595 32.76 -1.93 15.96
C GLU A 595 33.10 -3.33 15.46
N PHE A 596 32.64 -4.38 16.17
CA PHE A 596 32.82 -5.76 15.77
C PHE A 596 32.13 -6.12 14.43
N ILE A 597 30.97 -5.53 14.12
CA ILE A 597 30.34 -5.68 12.80
C ILE A 597 31.23 -5.03 11.74
N LEU A 598 31.67 -3.79 11.98
CA LEU A 598 32.45 -3.01 11.02
C LEU A 598 33.79 -3.67 10.69
N ASP A 599 34.48 -4.28 11.66
CA ASP A 599 35.70 -5.08 11.50
C ASP A 599 35.67 -6.01 10.28
N ASP A 600 34.62 -6.82 10.15
CA ASP A 600 34.38 -7.69 8.98
C ASP A 600 32.90 -7.75 8.61
N ILE A 601 32.40 -6.61 8.13
CA ILE A 601 30.99 -6.43 7.75
C ILE A 601 30.56 -7.32 6.57
N ARG A 602 31.51 -7.89 5.81
CA ARG A 602 31.21 -8.82 4.71
C ARG A 602 30.77 -10.18 5.24
N THR A 603 31.49 -10.77 6.19
CA THR A 603 31.05 -12.01 6.84
C THR A 603 29.95 -11.79 7.88
N ARG A 604 29.86 -10.58 8.46
CA ARG A 604 28.93 -10.23 9.54
C ARG A 604 27.68 -9.46 9.10
N SER A 605 27.41 -9.40 7.79
CA SER A 605 26.28 -8.62 7.25
C SER A 605 24.91 -9.02 7.84
N ASP A 606 24.67 -10.31 8.10
CA ASP A 606 23.43 -10.78 8.72
C ASP A 606 23.22 -10.23 10.14
N LEU A 607 24.31 -9.99 10.89
CA LEU A 607 24.24 -9.34 12.21
C LEU A 607 23.94 -7.84 12.07
N ALA A 608 24.53 -7.16 11.08
CA ALA A 608 24.23 -5.77 10.76
C ALA A 608 22.74 -5.57 10.43
N PHE A 609 22.20 -6.40 9.53
CA PHE A 609 20.78 -6.38 9.20
C PHE A 609 19.91 -6.72 10.41
N SER A 610 20.21 -7.80 11.15
CA SER A 610 19.40 -8.19 12.30
C SER A 610 19.38 -7.12 13.40
N LEU A 611 20.48 -6.40 13.63
CA LEU A 611 20.53 -5.28 14.57
C LEU A 611 19.68 -4.10 14.05
N LEU A 612 19.88 -3.68 12.80
CA LEU A 612 19.15 -2.58 12.17
C LEU A 612 17.62 -2.78 12.18
N TYR A 613 17.15 -3.99 11.83
CA TYR A 613 15.72 -4.31 11.90
C TYR A 613 15.20 -4.37 13.34
N GLN A 614 16.01 -4.85 14.30
CA GLN A 614 15.59 -4.95 15.70
C GLN A 614 15.50 -3.56 16.36
N GLU A 615 16.39 -2.63 16.02
CA GLU A 615 16.32 -1.21 16.41
C GLU A 615 15.07 -0.53 15.83
N TYR A 616 14.73 -0.79 14.57
CA TYR A 616 13.50 -0.29 13.96
C TYR A 616 12.24 -0.84 14.63
N ASN A 617 12.24 -2.14 14.98
CA ASN A 617 11.16 -2.76 15.73
C ASN A 617 11.03 -2.18 17.15
N ALA A 618 12.14 -1.81 17.80
CA ALA A 618 12.13 -1.13 19.09
C ALA A 618 11.46 0.26 18.99
N TYR A 619 11.84 1.06 17.99
CA TYR A 619 11.16 2.31 17.64
C TYR A 619 9.65 2.10 17.42
N LEU A 620 9.26 1.12 16.59
CA LEU A 620 7.84 0.83 16.34
C LEU A 620 7.07 0.43 17.60
N SER A 621 7.69 -0.32 18.51
CA SER A 621 7.06 -0.74 19.77
C SER A 621 6.80 0.41 20.76
N GLN A 622 7.41 1.58 20.53
CA GLN A 622 7.30 2.77 21.38
C GLN A 622 6.38 3.87 20.79
N LEU A 623 5.76 3.66 19.62
CA LEU A 623 4.83 4.65 19.05
C LEU A 623 3.66 4.96 20.02
N PRO A 624 3.22 6.23 20.13
CA PRO A 624 3.64 7.38 19.32
C PRO A 624 4.86 8.15 19.88
N SER A 625 5.47 7.70 20.99
CA SER A 625 6.55 8.43 21.69
C SER A 625 7.97 8.00 21.31
N GLY A 626 8.11 6.94 20.49
CA GLY A 626 9.40 6.41 20.07
C GLY A 626 10.19 7.41 19.25
N LEU A 627 11.45 7.66 19.66
CA LEU A 627 12.42 8.43 18.90
C LEU A 627 13.17 7.51 17.92
N LEU A 628 13.51 8.03 16.74
CA LEU A 628 14.21 7.25 15.73
C LEU A 628 15.73 7.20 15.97
N ASP A 629 16.23 7.99 16.92
CA ASP A 629 17.66 8.28 17.18
C ASP A 629 18.53 7.02 17.33
N SER A 630 18.02 5.99 18.00
CA SER A 630 18.75 4.72 18.19
C SER A 630 18.87 3.92 16.89
N TYR A 631 17.86 3.98 16.03
CA TYR A 631 17.89 3.42 14.68
C TYR A 631 18.79 4.27 13.76
N ASP A 632 18.67 5.60 13.85
CA ASP A 632 19.47 6.57 13.08
C ASP A 632 20.97 6.39 13.32
N HIS A 633 21.39 6.39 14.58
CA HIS A 633 22.77 6.17 14.98
C HIS A 633 23.30 4.80 14.51
N CYS A 634 22.47 3.75 14.55
CA CYS A 634 22.83 2.42 14.03
C CYS A 634 23.04 2.44 12.51
N LEU A 635 22.10 3.01 11.76
CA LEU A 635 22.17 3.11 10.30
C LEU A 635 23.33 4.00 9.84
N TYR A 636 23.50 5.17 10.45
CA TYR A 636 24.57 6.12 10.19
C TYR A 636 25.95 5.46 10.42
N THR A 637 26.16 4.83 11.57
CA THR A 637 27.44 4.21 11.93
C THR A 637 27.81 3.08 10.96
N LEU A 638 26.84 2.23 10.60
CA LEU A 638 27.06 1.16 9.61
C LEU A 638 27.38 1.71 8.21
N LEU A 639 26.68 2.76 7.75
CA LEU A 639 26.93 3.36 6.43
C LEU A 639 28.25 4.14 6.38
N SER A 640 28.60 4.90 7.43
CA SER A 640 29.85 5.66 7.51
C SER A 640 31.06 4.71 7.57
N GLY A 641 31.01 3.68 8.41
CA GLY A 641 32.07 2.67 8.48
C GLY A 641 32.20 1.84 7.19
N LEU A 642 31.12 1.65 6.42
CA LEU A 642 31.22 1.11 5.06
C LEU A 642 31.88 2.10 4.09
N GLN A 643 31.53 3.39 4.16
CA GLN A 643 32.10 4.42 3.29
C GLN A 643 33.62 4.50 3.44
N GLU A 644 34.14 4.47 4.66
CA GLU A 644 35.59 4.57 4.94
C GLU A 644 36.41 3.38 4.42
N LYS A 645 35.84 2.17 4.35
CA LYS A 645 36.59 0.98 3.93
C LYS A 645 36.91 0.99 2.43
N PRO A 646 38.16 0.76 1.98
CA PRO A 646 38.58 0.92 0.58
C PRO A 646 37.96 -0.11 -0.39
N GLU A 647 37.59 -1.30 0.07
CA GLU A 647 37.07 -2.39 -0.77
C GLU A 647 35.53 -2.51 -0.74
N GLN A 648 34.86 -1.72 -1.59
CA GLN A 648 33.39 -1.72 -1.73
C GLN A 648 32.91 -2.34 -3.07
N ARG A 649 33.58 -3.41 -3.56
CA ARG A 649 33.23 -4.04 -4.85
C ARG A 649 31.99 -4.95 -4.80
N ASP A 650 31.60 -5.39 -3.61
CA ASP A 650 30.62 -6.47 -3.43
C ASP A 650 29.16 -5.97 -3.35
N GLY A 651 28.92 -4.67 -3.60
CA GLY A 651 27.58 -4.06 -3.58
C GLY A 651 26.93 -3.97 -2.20
N LEU A 652 27.68 -4.25 -1.12
CA LEU A 652 27.14 -4.35 0.23
C LEU A 652 26.55 -3.02 0.74
N PHE A 653 27.17 -1.88 0.41
CA PHE A 653 26.60 -0.55 0.68
C PHE A 653 25.23 -0.38 0.03
N THR A 654 25.10 -0.70 -1.26
CA THR A 654 23.82 -0.68 -1.99
C THR A 654 22.79 -1.60 -1.36
N LYS A 655 23.20 -2.81 -0.94
CA LYS A 655 22.30 -3.76 -0.25
C LYS A 655 21.81 -3.18 1.08
N LEU A 656 22.71 -2.64 1.92
CA LEU A 656 22.33 -2.06 3.21
C LEU A 656 21.33 -0.91 3.05
N VAL A 657 21.58 -0.01 2.10
CA VAL A 657 20.70 1.12 1.78
C VAL A 657 19.33 0.65 1.25
N LEU A 658 19.27 -0.36 0.38
CA LEU A 658 18.01 -0.80 -0.20
C LEU A 658 17.13 -1.61 0.77
N GLU A 659 17.74 -2.38 1.69
CA GLU A 659 17.03 -3.21 2.68
C GLU A 659 16.67 -2.44 3.98
N ALA A 660 17.34 -1.33 4.29
CA ALA A 660 17.09 -0.54 5.50
C ALA A 660 15.61 -0.09 5.61
N PRO A 661 14.87 -0.36 6.71
CA PRO A 661 13.46 -0.02 6.83
C PRO A 661 13.09 1.42 6.41
N ILE A 662 13.78 2.43 6.94
CA ILE A 662 13.60 3.85 6.59
C ILE A 662 14.97 4.47 6.34
N ILE A 663 15.11 5.29 5.29
CA ILE A 663 16.28 6.16 5.13
C ILE A 663 16.03 7.45 5.90
N THR A 664 16.90 7.73 6.87
CA THR A 664 16.91 8.94 7.67
C THR A 664 17.73 10.05 7.01
N GLU A 665 17.67 11.28 7.54
CA GLU A 665 18.39 12.41 6.95
C GLU A 665 19.91 12.29 7.09
N SER A 666 20.41 11.83 8.24
CA SER A 666 21.85 11.57 8.45
C SER A 666 22.37 10.47 7.52
N ALA A 667 21.60 9.38 7.37
CA ALA A 667 21.91 8.30 6.42
C ALA A 667 21.88 8.78 4.96
N LEU A 668 20.96 9.68 4.61
CA LEU A 668 20.90 10.29 3.28
C LEU A 668 22.10 11.20 3.00
N GLU A 669 22.62 11.89 4.03
CA GLU A 669 23.86 12.65 3.92
C GLU A 669 25.09 11.75 3.68
N VAL A 670 25.18 10.61 4.38
CA VAL A 670 26.22 9.60 4.12
C VAL A 670 26.11 9.05 2.67
N ILE A 671 24.90 8.81 2.17
CA ILE A 671 24.67 8.41 0.77
C ILE A 671 25.11 9.53 -0.20
N ARG A 672 24.86 10.81 0.12
CA ARG A 672 25.35 11.95 -0.68
C ARG A 672 26.89 11.95 -0.74
N ARG A 673 27.58 11.91 0.42
CA ARG A 673 29.04 11.86 0.50
C ARG A 673 29.63 10.63 -0.22
N TYR A 674 28.93 9.49 -0.21
CA TYR A 674 29.32 8.29 -0.97
C TYR A 674 29.21 8.47 -2.50
N CYS A 675 28.25 9.27 -2.98
CA CYS A 675 28.15 9.65 -4.40
C CYS A 675 29.23 10.65 -4.85
N GLU A 676 29.83 11.40 -3.93
CA GLU A 676 30.88 12.40 -4.18
C GLU A 676 32.30 11.79 -4.28
N ASP A 677 32.47 10.52 -3.91
CA ASP A 677 33.72 9.77 -4.06
C ASP A 677 33.93 9.37 -5.54
N GLU A 678 34.98 9.91 -6.17
CA GLU A 678 35.29 9.63 -7.58
C GLU A 678 35.57 8.15 -7.87
N SER A 679 35.99 7.36 -6.88
CA SER A 679 36.26 5.93 -7.05
C SER A 679 34.98 5.08 -7.09
N ARG A 680 33.87 5.62 -6.59
CA ARG A 680 32.60 4.89 -6.36
C ARG A 680 31.36 5.58 -6.91
N VAL A 681 31.49 6.80 -7.43
CA VAL A 681 30.41 7.63 -8.01
C VAL A 681 29.38 6.81 -8.77
N TYR A 682 29.78 5.91 -9.68
CA TYR A 682 28.83 5.10 -10.46
C TYR A 682 27.97 4.16 -9.58
N LEU A 683 28.55 3.55 -8.55
CA LEU A 683 27.84 2.67 -7.61
C LEU A 683 26.94 3.49 -6.66
N GLY A 684 27.39 4.65 -6.20
CA GLY A 684 26.59 5.59 -5.43
C GLY A 684 25.36 6.08 -6.21
N MET A 685 25.56 6.60 -7.42
CA MET A 685 24.49 7.05 -8.32
C MET A 685 23.53 5.92 -8.69
N THR A 686 24.04 4.69 -8.86
CA THR A 686 23.20 3.50 -9.07
C THR A 686 22.35 3.19 -7.82
N THR A 687 22.92 3.27 -6.61
CA THR A 687 22.20 3.11 -5.35
C THR A 687 21.08 4.14 -5.22
N LEU A 688 21.37 5.42 -5.50
CA LEU A 688 20.40 6.50 -5.42
C LEU A 688 19.28 6.37 -6.47
N LYS A 689 19.60 5.97 -7.70
CA LYS A 689 18.60 5.61 -8.73
C LYS A 689 17.70 4.46 -8.25
N GLU A 690 18.28 3.39 -7.70
CA GLU A 690 17.50 2.24 -7.22
C GLU A 690 16.60 2.62 -6.03
N LEU A 691 17.05 3.51 -5.13
CA LEU A 691 16.21 4.09 -4.07
C LEU A 691 14.98 4.82 -4.65
N ILE A 692 15.19 5.72 -5.61
CA ILE A 692 14.10 6.50 -6.23
C ILE A 692 13.08 5.55 -6.89
N VAL A 693 13.53 4.48 -7.53
CA VAL A 693 12.66 3.51 -8.22
C VAL A 693 11.93 2.57 -7.25
N LYS A 694 12.59 2.11 -6.18
CA LYS A 694 12.03 1.12 -5.25
C LYS A 694 11.23 1.73 -4.09
N ARG A 695 11.36 3.03 -3.82
CA ARG A 695 10.73 3.71 -2.67
C ARG A 695 9.94 4.96 -3.09
N PRO A 696 8.79 4.80 -3.79
CA PRO A 696 8.00 5.92 -4.31
C PRO A 696 7.59 6.95 -3.25
N SER A 697 7.30 6.51 -2.01
CA SER A 697 6.82 7.36 -0.91
C SER A 697 7.76 8.52 -0.52
N ARG A 698 9.06 8.41 -0.81
CA ARG A 698 10.07 9.48 -0.58
C ARG A 698 10.87 9.81 -1.85
N GLN A 699 10.36 9.44 -3.04
CA GLN A 699 11.10 9.52 -4.31
C GLN A 699 11.69 10.91 -4.60
N PHE A 700 10.96 11.98 -4.26
CA PHE A 700 11.38 13.35 -4.52
C PHE A 700 12.54 13.80 -3.63
N GLN A 701 12.66 13.29 -2.39
CA GLN A 701 13.81 13.57 -1.52
C GLN A 701 15.09 12.96 -2.09
N TYR A 702 15.04 11.70 -2.53
CA TYR A 702 16.18 11.02 -3.15
C TYR A 702 16.53 11.61 -4.53
N LEU A 703 15.53 12.01 -5.30
CA LEU A 703 15.72 12.70 -6.59
C LEU A 703 16.35 14.09 -6.39
N HIS A 704 15.99 14.82 -5.33
CA HIS A 704 16.58 16.12 -5.01
C HIS A 704 18.09 15.99 -4.74
N VAL A 705 18.55 14.97 -3.99
CA VAL A 705 19.98 14.69 -3.82
C VAL A 705 20.68 14.43 -5.16
N LEU A 706 20.06 13.69 -6.07
CA LEU A 706 20.61 13.45 -7.41
C LEU A 706 20.67 14.73 -8.26
N LEU A 707 19.68 15.62 -8.11
CA LEU A 707 19.62 16.92 -8.78
C LEU A 707 20.72 17.87 -8.27
N ASP A 708 20.96 17.95 -6.95
CA ASP A 708 22.06 18.73 -6.39
C ASP A 708 23.43 18.24 -6.88
N LEU A 709 23.61 16.92 -7.00
CA LEU A 709 24.85 16.33 -7.52
C LEU A 709 25.11 16.67 -9.00
N SER A 710 24.13 17.24 -9.72
CA SER A 710 24.29 17.71 -11.10
C SER A 710 24.97 19.08 -11.23
N SER A 711 25.03 19.87 -10.16
CA SER A 711 25.77 21.15 -10.08
C SER A 711 27.09 21.03 -9.29
N HIS A 712 27.44 19.83 -8.83
CA HIS A 712 28.61 19.56 -8.00
C HIS A 712 29.96 19.95 -8.68
N GLU A 713 30.93 20.42 -7.88
CA GLU A 713 32.23 20.94 -8.34
C GLU A 713 33.03 19.87 -9.13
N LYS A 714 33.15 18.64 -8.60
CA LYS A 714 33.84 17.51 -9.24
C LYS A 714 33.16 17.06 -10.55
N GLU A 715 33.91 17.09 -11.66
CA GLU A 715 33.39 16.79 -13.00
C GLU A 715 32.87 15.36 -13.17
N LYS A 716 33.53 14.34 -12.60
CA LYS A 716 33.08 12.94 -12.69
C LYS A 716 31.73 12.72 -12.01
N VAL A 717 31.54 13.34 -10.85
CA VAL A 717 30.29 13.31 -10.05
C VAL A 717 29.16 13.90 -10.88
N ARG A 718 29.34 15.15 -11.30
CA ARG A 718 28.41 15.90 -12.16
C ARG A 718 28.03 15.14 -13.44
N THR A 719 29.03 14.68 -14.22
CA THR A 719 28.79 14.03 -15.51
C THR A 719 28.02 12.72 -15.34
N THR A 720 28.30 11.97 -14.27
CA THR A 720 27.54 10.76 -13.92
C THR A 720 26.12 11.11 -13.48
N ALA A 721 25.93 12.07 -12.59
CA ALA A 721 24.60 12.51 -12.13
C ALA A 721 23.72 12.94 -13.32
N LEU A 722 24.24 13.76 -14.23
CA LEU A 722 23.54 14.19 -15.46
C LEU A 722 23.16 12.99 -16.35
N ALA A 723 24.04 12.01 -16.52
CA ALA A 723 23.74 10.81 -17.31
C ALA A 723 22.62 9.95 -16.69
N PHE A 724 22.53 9.89 -15.35
CA PHE A 724 21.42 9.24 -14.66
C PHE A 724 20.13 10.07 -14.76
N LEU A 725 20.18 11.39 -14.55
CA LEU A 725 19.02 12.28 -14.65
C LEU A 725 18.37 12.23 -16.04
N LYS A 726 19.15 12.20 -17.13
CA LYS A 726 18.61 12.01 -18.49
C LYS A 726 17.80 10.72 -18.64
N ARG A 727 18.28 9.60 -18.08
CA ARG A 727 17.55 8.32 -18.07
C ARG A 727 16.30 8.34 -17.18
N MET A 728 16.27 9.20 -16.17
CA MET A 728 15.11 9.35 -15.28
C MET A 728 14.05 10.29 -15.86
N TYR A 729 14.47 11.27 -16.66
CA TYR A 729 13.63 12.21 -17.40
C TYR A 729 12.76 11.52 -18.49
N GLU A 730 13.16 10.34 -18.96
CA GLU A 730 12.33 9.47 -19.81
C GLU A 730 11.01 9.07 -19.12
N LYS A 731 10.95 9.06 -17.78
CA LYS A 731 9.74 8.75 -17.01
C LYS A 731 8.89 9.99 -16.79
N ASP A 732 7.67 10.01 -17.33
CA ASP A 732 6.77 11.18 -17.29
C ASP A 732 6.53 11.70 -15.86
N GLN A 733 6.37 10.81 -14.88
CA GLN A 733 6.13 11.16 -13.47
C GLN A 733 7.26 11.98 -12.80
N LEU A 734 8.49 11.93 -13.34
CA LEU A 734 9.64 12.66 -12.81
C LEU A 734 9.99 13.89 -13.65
N ARG A 735 9.49 13.97 -14.89
CA ARG A 735 9.87 14.99 -15.88
C ARG A 735 9.67 16.40 -15.35
N ASP A 736 8.44 16.72 -14.92
CA ASP A 736 8.06 18.04 -14.42
C ASP A 736 8.92 18.51 -13.23
N TYR A 737 9.34 17.59 -12.37
CA TYR A 737 10.14 17.93 -11.19
C TYR A 737 11.60 18.24 -11.56
N ILE A 738 12.18 17.46 -12.49
CA ILE A 738 13.52 17.69 -13.01
C ILE A 738 13.56 18.99 -13.84
N GLU A 739 12.52 19.27 -14.65
CA GLU A 739 12.41 20.53 -15.38
C GLU A 739 12.30 21.74 -14.44
N LYS A 740 11.42 21.69 -13.44
CA LYS A 740 11.27 22.77 -12.45
C LYS A 740 12.59 23.07 -11.72
N PHE A 741 13.34 22.05 -11.31
CA PHE A 741 14.66 22.27 -10.71
C PHE A 741 15.64 22.95 -11.68
N GLY A 742 15.71 22.48 -12.92
CA GLY A 742 16.56 23.10 -13.95
C GLY A 742 16.17 24.54 -14.28
N LEU A 743 14.87 24.83 -14.38
CA LEU A 743 14.33 26.18 -14.60
C LEU A 743 14.61 27.11 -13.43
N ASN A 744 14.44 26.64 -12.18
CA ASN A 744 14.76 27.43 -10.99
C ASN A 744 16.25 27.83 -10.98
N TYR A 745 17.17 26.89 -11.28
CA TYR A 745 18.61 27.19 -11.37
C TYR A 745 18.95 28.13 -12.53
N LEU A 746 18.25 28.03 -13.67
CA LEU A 746 18.40 28.96 -14.79
C LEU A 746 17.94 30.37 -14.39
N GLN A 747 16.81 30.52 -13.69
CA GLN A 747 16.27 31.81 -13.27
C GLN A 747 17.20 32.56 -12.30
N LEU A 748 18.07 31.86 -11.54
CA LEU A 748 19.07 32.52 -10.70
C LEU A 748 20.00 33.45 -11.50
N LEU A 749 20.22 33.18 -12.80
CA LEU A 749 21.07 33.97 -13.70
C LEU A 749 20.49 35.35 -14.06
N VAL A 750 19.23 35.64 -13.67
CA VAL A 750 18.65 36.99 -13.79
C VAL A 750 19.18 37.92 -12.67
N HIS A 751 19.63 37.37 -11.55
CA HIS A 751 20.17 38.17 -10.45
C HIS A 751 21.54 38.79 -10.80
N PRO A 752 21.82 40.03 -10.33
CA PRO A 752 23.07 40.72 -10.66
C PRO A 752 24.32 40.02 -10.10
N ASN A 753 24.18 39.29 -8.99
CA ASN A 753 25.23 38.52 -8.32
C ASN A 753 24.73 37.09 -8.03
N PRO A 754 25.63 36.09 -7.96
CA PRO A 754 25.29 34.72 -7.58
C PRO A 754 24.66 34.64 -6.17
N PRO A 755 23.50 33.98 -6.01
CA PRO A 755 22.91 33.72 -4.69
C PRO A 755 23.81 32.87 -3.80
N SER A 756 23.70 33.03 -2.48
CA SER A 756 24.45 32.25 -1.48
C SER A 756 24.28 30.73 -1.63
N LEU A 757 23.14 30.27 -2.16
CA LEU A 757 22.84 28.87 -2.45
C LEU A 757 23.86 28.17 -3.38
N LEU A 758 24.57 28.94 -4.23
CA LEU A 758 25.60 28.39 -5.14
C LEU A 758 26.95 28.14 -4.45
N PHE A 759 27.09 28.50 -3.17
CA PHE A 759 28.30 28.34 -2.39
C PHE A 759 28.07 27.33 -1.25
N GLY A 760 29.02 26.42 -1.05
CA GLY A 760 28.94 25.45 0.05
C GLY A 760 29.01 26.12 1.42
N ALA A 761 28.38 25.51 2.43
CA ALA A 761 28.21 26.08 3.77
C ALA A 761 29.52 26.48 4.49
N ASP A 762 30.65 25.84 4.14
CA ASP A 762 31.98 26.13 4.69
C ASP A 762 32.70 27.33 4.04
N LYS A 763 32.09 27.97 3.03
CA LYS A 763 32.66 29.16 2.37
C LYS A 763 31.96 30.40 2.94
N ASP A 764 32.65 31.10 3.85
CA ASP A 764 32.28 32.46 4.29
C ASP A 764 32.05 33.33 3.05
N THR A 765 30.77 33.57 2.74
CA THR A 765 30.38 34.25 1.51
C THR A 765 30.44 35.75 1.74
N GLU A 766 31.62 36.32 1.45
CA GLU A 766 31.77 37.77 1.36
C GLU A 766 30.66 38.35 0.48
N VAL A 767 29.90 39.28 1.06
CA VAL A 767 28.67 39.79 0.47
C VAL A 767 29.00 40.53 -0.83
N ALA A 768 28.55 39.95 -1.95
CA ALA A 768 28.73 40.41 -3.35
C ALA A 768 30.06 40.05 -4.06
N SER A 769 30.41 38.76 -4.10
CA SER A 769 31.25 38.25 -5.21
C SER A 769 30.50 38.34 -6.56
N PRO A 770 31.15 38.73 -7.67
CA PRO A 770 30.53 38.76 -8.99
C PRO A 770 30.42 37.36 -9.61
N TRP A 771 29.54 37.20 -10.61
CA TRP A 771 29.40 35.95 -11.36
C TRP A 771 30.71 35.49 -12.00
N THR A 772 31.12 34.25 -11.70
CA THR A 772 32.25 33.57 -12.34
C THR A 772 31.78 32.61 -13.42
N GLU A 773 32.64 32.30 -14.40
CA GLU A 773 32.29 31.36 -15.48
C GLU A 773 31.86 29.99 -14.94
N GLU A 774 32.45 29.52 -13.84
CA GLU A 774 32.06 28.25 -13.21
C GLU A 774 30.69 28.33 -12.52
N THR A 775 30.42 29.37 -11.72
CA THR A 775 29.09 29.55 -11.09
C THR A 775 27.96 29.68 -12.11
N VAL A 776 28.22 30.29 -13.28
CA VAL A 776 27.23 30.36 -14.37
C VAL A 776 27.05 28.98 -15.02
N ARG A 777 28.13 28.20 -15.20
CA ARG A 777 28.03 26.83 -15.72
C ARG A 777 27.27 25.91 -14.78
N GLN A 778 27.42 26.06 -13.45
CA GLN A 778 26.68 25.29 -12.44
C GLN A 778 25.16 25.40 -12.62
N CYS A 779 24.63 26.61 -12.81
CA CYS A 779 23.22 26.85 -13.14
C CYS A 779 22.78 26.22 -14.47
N LEU A 780 23.69 26.12 -15.45
CA LEU A 780 23.37 25.69 -16.81
C LEU A 780 23.51 24.17 -17.03
N PHE A 781 24.27 23.45 -16.20
CA PHE A 781 24.64 22.05 -16.47
C PHE A 781 23.44 21.12 -16.67
N LEU A 782 22.50 21.08 -15.71
CA LEU A 782 21.29 20.26 -15.85
C LEU A 782 20.45 20.72 -17.02
N TYR A 783 20.19 22.03 -17.09
CA TYR A 783 19.31 22.64 -18.09
C TYR A 783 19.74 22.32 -19.53
N LEU A 784 21.01 22.60 -19.85
CA LEU A 784 21.60 22.32 -21.15
C LEU A 784 21.69 20.82 -21.46
N SER A 785 21.71 19.96 -20.43
CA SER A 785 21.67 18.52 -20.61
C SER A 785 20.30 17.98 -21.04
N LEU A 786 19.21 18.68 -20.64
CA LEU A 786 17.82 18.37 -20.96
C LEU A 786 17.33 18.99 -22.27
N LEU A 787 17.94 20.11 -22.70
CA LEU A 787 17.54 20.84 -23.90
C LEU A 787 17.46 19.98 -25.20
N PRO A 788 18.31 18.96 -25.44
CA PRO A 788 18.16 18.03 -26.57
C PRO A 788 17.06 16.97 -26.40
N LEU A 789 16.46 16.84 -25.21
CA LEU A 789 15.36 15.90 -24.92
C LEU A 789 13.99 16.60 -24.99
N ASN A 790 13.93 17.87 -24.59
CA ASN A 790 12.74 18.71 -24.75
C ASN A 790 13.12 20.07 -25.32
N HIS A 791 12.80 20.25 -26.61
CA HIS A 791 13.21 21.43 -27.36
C HIS A 791 12.49 22.71 -26.94
N ARG A 792 11.33 22.63 -26.26
CA ARG A 792 10.55 23.79 -25.80
C ARG A 792 11.29 24.66 -24.80
N LEU A 793 12.21 24.05 -24.04
CA LEU A 793 13.08 24.74 -23.09
C LEU A 793 13.96 25.82 -23.78
N VAL A 794 14.12 25.80 -25.10
CA VAL A 794 14.90 26.86 -25.79
C VAL A 794 14.27 28.25 -25.65
N HIS A 795 12.95 28.35 -25.49
CA HIS A 795 12.25 29.64 -25.35
C HIS A 795 12.48 30.28 -23.98
N GLU A 796 12.46 29.48 -22.91
CA GLU A 796 12.77 29.93 -21.55
C GLU A 796 14.24 30.34 -21.43
N LEU A 797 15.16 29.61 -22.08
CA LEU A 797 16.56 30.03 -22.19
C LEU A 797 16.71 31.36 -22.93
N ALA A 798 15.95 31.58 -24.00
CA ALA A 798 15.97 32.87 -24.72
C ALA A 798 15.40 34.00 -23.85
N SER A 799 14.35 33.75 -23.07
CA SER A 799 13.76 34.69 -22.11
C SER A 799 14.79 35.14 -21.08
N VAL A 800 15.35 34.20 -20.30
CA VAL A 800 16.40 34.48 -19.30
C VAL A 800 17.64 35.11 -19.94
N TYR A 801 18.01 34.69 -21.15
CA TYR A 801 19.11 35.32 -21.89
C TYR A 801 18.86 36.79 -22.19
N THR A 802 17.62 37.26 -22.44
CA THR A 802 17.41 38.70 -22.67
C THR A 802 17.72 39.53 -21.42
N GLU A 803 17.32 39.04 -20.24
CA GLU A 803 17.46 39.74 -18.95
C GLU A 803 18.88 39.64 -18.35
N ALA A 804 19.63 38.58 -18.67
CA ALA A 804 20.96 38.32 -18.13
C ALA A 804 22.02 39.41 -18.43
N ILE A 805 23.00 39.57 -17.53
CA ILE A 805 24.14 40.48 -17.72
C ILE A 805 25.13 40.01 -18.80
N ALA A 806 26.00 40.91 -19.28
CA ALA A 806 26.89 40.66 -20.42
C ALA A 806 27.88 39.50 -20.21
N ASP A 807 28.35 39.26 -18.98
CA ASP A 807 29.25 38.15 -18.66
C ASP A 807 28.53 36.80 -18.71
N ILE A 808 27.34 36.71 -18.13
CA ILE A 808 26.46 35.52 -18.22
C ILE A 808 26.12 35.23 -19.69
N LYS A 809 25.73 36.25 -20.47
CA LYS A 809 25.47 36.12 -21.92
C LYS A 809 26.66 35.48 -22.64
N ARG A 810 27.90 35.90 -22.35
CA ARG A 810 29.11 35.29 -22.93
C ARG A 810 29.30 33.83 -22.51
N SER A 811 29.05 33.48 -21.25
CA SER A 811 29.13 32.09 -20.77
C SER A 811 28.07 31.18 -21.39
N VAL A 812 26.82 31.65 -21.53
CA VAL A 812 25.73 30.89 -22.20
C VAL A 812 26.10 30.58 -23.66
N LEU A 813 26.59 31.58 -24.42
CA LEU A 813 26.99 31.41 -25.83
C LEU A 813 28.14 30.39 -26.04
N ARG A 814 29.00 30.21 -25.02
CA ARG A 814 30.05 29.17 -25.01
C ARG A 814 29.49 27.79 -24.69
N ALA A 815 28.55 27.69 -23.74
CA ALA A 815 28.01 26.42 -23.26
C ALA A 815 26.98 25.77 -24.22
N ILE A 816 26.27 26.57 -25.01
CA ILE A 816 25.11 26.12 -25.81
C ILE A 816 25.46 25.28 -27.07
N GLU A 817 26.75 25.15 -27.42
CA GLU A 817 27.18 24.52 -28.68
C GLU A 817 26.80 23.02 -28.78
N GLN A 818 27.07 22.23 -27.75
CA GLN A 818 26.75 20.79 -27.76
C GLN A 818 25.22 20.54 -27.70
N PRO A 819 24.44 21.22 -26.84
CA PRO A 819 22.98 21.08 -26.82
C PRO A 819 22.30 21.36 -28.17
N ILE A 820 22.65 22.47 -28.84
CA ILE A 820 22.00 22.86 -30.11
C ILE A 820 22.30 21.86 -31.23
N ARG A 821 23.53 21.31 -31.30
CA ARG A 821 23.84 20.21 -32.23
C ARG A 821 23.01 18.96 -31.94
N GLY A 822 22.69 18.69 -30.67
CA GLY A 822 21.82 17.57 -30.26
C GLY A 822 20.35 17.71 -30.69
N MET A 823 19.82 18.95 -30.77
CA MET A 823 18.44 19.22 -31.20
C MET A 823 18.23 19.09 -32.72
N GLY A 824 19.27 19.41 -33.50
CA GLY A 824 19.24 19.40 -34.96
C GLY A 824 18.47 20.57 -35.60
N MET A 825 18.73 20.82 -36.89
CA MET A 825 18.18 21.98 -37.62
C MET A 825 16.69 21.88 -37.97
N ASN A 826 16.10 20.69 -37.88
CA ASN A 826 14.69 20.43 -38.18
C ASN A 826 13.79 20.52 -36.93
N SER A 827 14.30 21.03 -35.81
CA SER A 827 13.52 21.21 -34.59
C SER A 827 12.47 22.32 -34.77
N PRO A 828 11.17 22.05 -34.62
CA PRO A 828 10.13 23.05 -34.81
C PRO A 828 10.22 24.20 -33.80
N GLU A 829 10.68 23.91 -32.58
CA GLU A 829 10.85 24.91 -31.51
C GLU A 829 12.04 25.86 -31.80
N LEU A 830 13.10 25.37 -32.47
CA LEU A 830 14.20 26.23 -32.93
C LEU A 830 13.76 27.13 -34.10
N LEU A 831 12.97 26.60 -35.04
CA LEU A 831 12.39 27.41 -36.12
C LEU A 831 11.44 28.48 -35.58
N LEU A 832 10.61 28.13 -34.57
CA LEU A 832 9.74 29.06 -33.88
C LEU A 832 10.52 30.15 -33.12
N LEU A 833 11.66 29.81 -32.51
CA LEU A 833 12.55 30.78 -31.86
C LEU A 833 13.22 31.73 -32.88
N VAL A 834 13.57 31.25 -34.07
CA VAL A 834 14.09 32.11 -35.16
C VAL A 834 13.01 33.06 -35.63
N GLU A 835 11.78 32.58 -35.86
CA GLU A 835 10.65 33.40 -36.31
C GLU A 835 10.25 34.47 -35.27
N ASN A 836 10.15 34.08 -34.00
CA ASN A 836 9.68 34.93 -32.90
C ASN A 836 10.81 35.45 -31.99
N CYS A 837 12.04 35.52 -32.49
CA CYS A 837 13.27 35.92 -31.77
C CYS A 837 13.06 37.10 -30.79
N PRO A 838 13.15 36.90 -29.46
CA PRO A 838 12.97 37.97 -28.47
C PRO A 838 13.94 39.14 -28.66
N LYS A 839 13.51 40.37 -28.33
CA LYS A 839 14.40 41.56 -28.40
C LYS A 839 15.53 41.40 -27.38
N GLY A 840 16.79 41.43 -27.82
CA GLY A 840 17.95 41.16 -26.99
C GLY A 840 18.50 39.72 -27.11
N ALA A 841 17.79 38.81 -27.78
CA ALA A 841 18.23 37.43 -28.05
C ALA A 841 18.92 37.26 -29.42
N GLU A 842 19.16 38.35 -30.16
CA GLU A 842 19.70 38.34 -31.53
C GLU A 842 21.06 37.62 -31.62
N THR A 843 21.91 37.82 -30.62
CA THR A 843 23.24 37.18 -30.51
C THR A 843 23.14 35.69 -30.19
N LEU A 844 22.13 35.27 -29.43
CA LEU A 844 21.85 33.86 -29.13
C LEU A 844 21.37 33.13 -30.39
N VAL A 845 20.36 33.68 -31.08
CA VAL A 845 19.84 33.11 -32.33
C VAL A 845 20.94 33.06 -33.39
N THR A 846 21.74 34.13 -33.55
CA THR A 846 22.89 34.14 -34.46
C THR A 846 23.87 33.01 -34.14
N ARG A 847 24.19 32.77 -32.86
CA ARG A 847 25.09 31.68 -32.46
C ARG A 847 24.48 30.31 -32.75
N CYS A 848 23.20 30.09 -32.46
CA CYS A 848 22.50 28.86 -32.79
C CYS A 848 22.52 28.56 -34.29
N LEU A 849 22.24 29.57 -35.13
CA LEU A 849 22.32 29.42 -36.60
C LEU A 849 23.73 29.00 -37.06
N HIS A 850 24.79 29.65 -36.56
CA HIS A 850 26.17 29.25 -36.89
C HIS A 850 26.49 27.82 -36.45
N ILE A 851 25.98 27.35 -35.31
CA ILE A 851 26.18 25.98 -34.81
C ILE A 851 25.47 24.94 -35.70
N LEU A 852 24.25 25.25 -36.15
CA LEU A 852 23.43 24.35 -36.97
C LEU A 852 23.96 24.21 -38.40
N THR A 853 24.50 25.29 -38.98
CA THR A 853 25.00 25.32 -40.37
C THR A 853 26.54 25.24 -40.49
N ASP A 854 27.21 24.81 -39.42
CA ASP A 854 28.67 24.68 -39.32
C ASP A 854 29.22 23.57 -40.25
N LYS A 855 28.52 22.43 -40.28
CA LYS A 855 28.97 21.18 -40.94
C LYS A 855 27.95 20.56 -41.89
N VAL A 856 26.78 21.19 -42.02
CA VAL A 856 25.62 20.68 -42.76
C VAL A 856 24.99 21.87 -43.51
N PRO A 857 24.61 21.73 -44.78
CA PRO A 857 23.93 22.81 -45.51
C PRO A 857 22.59 23.17 -44.84
N PRO A 858 22.18 24.45 -44.86
CA PRO A 858 20.94 24.90 -44.23
C PRO A 858 19.70 24.30 -44.90
N SER A 859 18.70 23.93 -44.09
CA SER A 859 17.40 23.46 -44.61
C SER A 859 16.58 24.63 -45.21
N PRO A 860 15.73 24.39 -46.23
CA PRO A 860 14.97 25.45 -46.88
C PRO A 860 14.02 26.18 -45.92
N GLU A 861 13.40 25.47 -44.97
CA GLU A 861 12.55 26.05 -43.92
C GLU A 861 13.33 27.01 -43.02
N LEU A 862 14.57 26.66 -42.65
CA LEU A 862 15.44 27.54 -41.86
C LEU A 862 15.83 28.80 -42.63
N VAL A 863 16.15 28.66 -43.93
CA VAL A 863 16.45 29.80 -44.81
C VAL A 863 15.26 30.75 -44.89
N GLU A 864 14.04 30.22 -45.05
CA GLU A 864 12.81 31.01 -45.11
C GLU A 864 12.57 31.79 -43.81
N ARG A 865 12.65 31.15 -42.63
CA ARG A 865 12.43 31.85 -41.34
C ARG A 865 13.52 32.90 -41.05
N VAL A 866 14.78 32.64 -41.43
CA VAL A 866 15.87 33.63 -41.30
C VAL A 866 15.70 34.81 -42.27
N ARG A 867 15.28 34.55 -43.52
CA ARG A 867 14.92 35.59 -44.50
C ARG A 867 13.82 36.49 -43.95
N ASP A 868 12.77 35.89 -43.39
CA ASP A 868 11.65 36.62 -42.79
C ASP A 868 12.09 37.48 -41.59
N LEU A 869 12.91 36.94 -40.68
CA LEU A 869 13.45 37.68 -39.54
C LEU A 869 14.28 38.90 -39.98
N TYR A 870 15.14 38.74 -41.00
CA TYR A 870 15.99 39.81 -41.53
C TYR A 870 15.16 40.95 -42.14
N HIS A 871 14.09 40.63 -42.90
CA HIS A 871 13.23 41.64 -43.52
C HIS A 871 12.23 42.28 -42.54
N LYS A 872 11.65 41.51 -41.61
CA LYS A 872 10.59 41.97 -40.72
C LYS A 872 11.09 42.69 -39.47
N ARG A 873 12.30 42.36 -38.97
CA ARG A 873 12.71 42.73 -37.59
C ARG A 873 14.15 43.18 -37.41
N VAL A 874 15.14 42.50 -38.01
CA VAL A 874 16.56 42.75 -37.74
C VAL A 874 17.39 42.87 -39.03
N PRO A 875 17.59 44.07 -39.58
CA PRO A 875 18.29 44.28 -40.85
C PRO A 875 19.84 44.18 -40.75
N ASP A 876 20.37 43.45 -39.75
CA ASP A 876 21.80 43.13 -39.66
C ASP A 876 22.13 41.97 -40.60
N VAL A 877 22.98 42.24 -41.58
CA VAL A 877 23.40 41.28 -42.62
C VAL A 877 24.13 40.06 -42.05
N ARG A 878 24.62 40.12 -40.79
CA ARG A 878 25.27 39.00 -40.11
C ARG A 878 24.34 37.78 -39.92
N PHE A 879 23.03 38.00 -39.84
CA PHE A 879 22.04 36.92 -39.77
C PHE A 879 21.99 36.05 -41.03
N LEU A 880 22.37 36.60 -42.19
CA LEU A 880 22.36 35.87 -43.46
C LEU A 880 23.61 35.00 -43.64
N ILE A 881 24.69 35.23 -42.89
CA ILE A 881 25.97 34.51 -43.04
C ILE A 881 25.84 32.99 -42.83
N PRO A 882 25.12 32.48 -41.79
CA PRO A 882 24.95 31.05 -41.59
C PRO A 882 24.18 30.36 -42.71
N VAL A 883 23.18 31.04 -43.28
CA VAL A 883 22.23 30.49 -44.27
C VAL A 883 22.59 30.85 -45.71
N ILE A 884 23.72 31.51 -45.95
CA ILE A 884 24.04 32.18 -47.22
C ILE A 884 24.07 31.23 -48.43
N ASN A 885 24.40 29.95 -48.21
CA ASN A 885 24.44 28.93 -49.26
C ASN A 885 23.04 28.40 -49.66
N GLY A 886 21.98 28.74 -48.91
CA GLY A 886 20.60 28.40 -49.25
C GLY A 886 19.78 29.57 -49.82
N LEU A 887 20.36 30.77 -49.90
CA LEU A 887 19.71 31.96 -50.47
C LEU A 887 19.76 31.96 -51.99
N GLU A 888 18.82 32.66 -52.64
CA GLU A 888 18.84 32.80 -54.09
C GLU A 888 19.96 33.75 -54.57
N LYS A 889 20.45 33.52 -55.79
CA LYS A 889 21.51 34.33 -56.44
C LYS A 889 21.24 35.84 -56.36
N ASN A 890 20.00 36.27 -56.57
CA ASN A 890 19.59 37.68 -56.51
C ASN A 890 19.66 38.25 -55.08
N GLU A 891 19.29 37.47 -54.06
CA GLU A 891 19.33 37.88 -52.66
C GLU A 891 20.77 38.07 -52.17
N VAL A 892 21.65 37.13 -52.53
CA VAL A 892 23.08 37.22 -52.18
C VAL A 892 23.72 38.46 -52.81
N ILE A 893 23.42 38.76 -54.08
CA ILE A 893 23.92 39.97 -54.77
C ILE A 893 23.41 41.25 -54.09
N GLN A 894 22.17 41.29 -53.60
CA GLN A 894 21.64 42.44 -52.86
C GLN A 894 22.27 42.61 -51.46
N ALA A 895 22.63 41.51 -50.79
CA ALA A 895 23.30 41.52 -49.49
C ALA A 895 24.80 41.84 -49.58
N LEU A 896 25.45 41.51 -50.71
CA LEU A 896 26.90 41.60 -50.92
C LEU A 896 27.52 42.97 -50.56
N PRO A 897 26.94 44.15 -50.92
CA PRO A 897 27.49 45.45 -50.55
C PRO A 897 27.45 45.76 -49.04
N LYS A 898 26.60 45.07 -48.27
CA LYS A 898 26.58 45.13 -46.80
C LYS A 898 27.59 44.15 -46.19
N LEU A 899 27.71 42.93 -46.76
CA LEU A 899 28.65 41.91 -46.30
C LEU A 899 30.11 42.37 -46.40
N ILE A 900 30.52 43.00 -47.50
CA ILE A 900 31.91 43.45 -47.68
C ILE A 900 32.34 44.62 -46.78
N LYS A 901 31.39 45.27 -46.08
CA LYS A 901 31.68 46.32 -45.08
C LYS A 901 31.98 45.76 -43.68
N LEU A 902 31.86 44.44 -43.50
CA LEU A 902 32.19 43.76 -42.25
C LEU A 902 33.72 43.69 -42.03
N ASN A 903 34.12 43.18 -40.86
CA ASN A 903 35.53 42.95 -40.54
C ASN A 903 36.15 41.97 -41.58
N PRO A 904 37.36 42.23 -42.11
CA PRO A 904 38.04 41.37 -43.09
C PRO A 904 38.04 39.86 -42.76
N ILE A 905 38.11 39.49 -41.48
CA ILE A 905 38.06 38.08 -41.05
C ILE A 905 36.68 37.47 -41.38
N VAL A 906 35.60 38.20 -41.10
CA VAL A 906 34.22 37.79 -41.39
C VAL A 906 33.96 37.79 -42.90
N VAL A 907 34.54 38.75 -43.63
CA VAL A 907 34.47 38.79 -45.10
C VAL A 907 35.14 37.55 -45.73
N LYS A 908 36.30 37.12 -45.20
CA LYS A 908 36.95 35.87 -45.62
C LYS A 908 36.08 34.65 -45.30
N GLU A 909 35.43 34.60 -44.14
CA GLU A 909 34.50 33.51 -43.80
C GLU A 909 33.29 33.45 -44.74
N VAL A 910 32.68 34.60 -45.05
CA VAL A 910 31.56 34.73 -46.00
C VAL A 910 31.95 34.20 -47.38
N PHE A 911 33.13 34.57 -47.89
CA PHE A 911 33.60 34.04 -49.17
C PHE A 911 33.94 32.55 -49.10
N ASN A 912 34.54 32.05 -48.01
CA ASN A 912 34.78 30.62 -47.84
C ASN A 912 33.47 29.79 -47.80
N ARG A 913 32.40 30.31 -47.16
CA ARG A 913 31.07 29.68 -47.18
C ARG A 913 30.49 29.67 -48.60
N LEU A 914 30.47 30.84 -49.27
CA LEU A 914 29.98 30.99 -50.65
C LEU A 914 30.76 30.16 -51.68
N LEU A 915 32.06 29.98 -51.51
CA LEU A 915 32.92 29.21 -52.42
C LEU A 915 32.96 27.70 -52.05
N GLY A 916 32.23 27.28 -51.02
CA GLY A 916 32.11 25.88 -50.60
C GLY A 916 33.32 25.30 -49.87
N THR A 917 34.38 26.09 -49.62
CA THR A 917 35.69 25.61 -49.16
C THR A 917 35.74 25.13 -47.70
N GLN A 918 34.62 25.19 -46.98
CA GLN A 918 34.49 24.75 -45.57
C GLN A 918 34.09 23.27 -45.43
N HIS A 919 33.50 22.65 -46.46
CA HIS A 919 32.98 21.29 -46.38
C HIS A 919 34.01 20.29 -46.89
N SER A 920 34.41 19.32 -46.07
CA SER A 920 35.35 18.28 -46.48
C SER A 920 34.79 17.44 -47.64
N GLU A 921 35.69 17.04 -48.54
CA GLU A 921 35.44 16.25 -49.76
C GLU A 921 34.37 15.15 -49.57
N GLY A 922 33.16 15.38 -50.09
CA GLY A 922 32.10 14.37 -50.06
C GLY A 922 30.65 14.89 -50.04
N SER A 923 30.40 16.13 -49.59
CA SER A 923 29.05 16.73 -49.58
C SER A 923 28.91 17.83 -50.63
N SER A 924 28.07 17.60 -51.64
CA SER A 924 27.80 18.53 -52.74
C SER A 924 26.88 19.67 -52.32
N SER A 925 27.39 20.61 -51.51
CA SER A 925 26.71 21.89 -51.26
C SER A 925 26.66 22.71 -52.55
N VAL A 926 25.49 22.84 -53.17
CA VAL A 926 25.28 23.69 -54.35
C VAL A 926 25.41 25.15 -53.92
N SER A 927 26.51 25.81 -54.27
CA SER A 927 26.65 27.25 -54.02
C SER A 927 25.72 28.06 -54.94
N PRO A 928 25.07 29.13 -54.44
CA PRO A 928 24.24 30.02 -55.26
C PRO A 928 25.04 30.94 -56.21
N LEU A 929 26.37 30.99 -56.08
CA LEU A 929 27.26 31.81 -56.92
C LEU A 929 28.51 31.04 -57.35
N THR A 930 28.82 31.07 -58.65
CA THR A 930 30.14 30.64 -59.12
C THR A 930 31.22 31.68 -58.76
N PRO A 931 32.52 31.30 -58.70
CA PRO A 931 33.59 32.27 -58.49
C PRO A 931 33.60 33.41 -59.53
N GLY A 932 33.21 33.11 -60.78
CA GLY A 932 33.04 34.10 -61.84
C GLY A 932 31.88 35.06 -61.59
N ASP A 933 30.70 34.53 -61.21
CA ASP A 933 29.54 35.35 -60.84
C ASP A 933 29.85 36.28 -59.66
N LEU A 934 30.61 35.80 -58.67
CA LEU A 934 30.99 36.59 -57.50
C LEU A 934 31.92 37.76 -57.87
N LEU A 935 32.89 37.54 -58.76
CA LEU A 935 33.76 38.61 -59.26
C LEU A 935 32.98 39.64 -60.09
N ILE A 936 32.04 39.20 -60.93
CA ILE A 936 31.13 40.08 -61.69
C ILE A 936 30.24 40.88 -60.74
N ALA A 937 29.67 40.23 -59.72
CA ALA A 937 28.83 40.88 -58.72
C ALA A 937 29.61 41.94 -57.91
N LEU A 938 30.85 41.67 -57.53
CA LEU A 938 31.74 42.63 -56.86
C LEU A 938 32.13 43.82 -57.75
N HIS A 939 32.36 43.58 -59.05
CA HIS A 939 32.68 44.65 -60.01
C HIS A 939 31.48 45.58 -60.28
N ASN A 940 30.27 45.02 -60.30
CA ASN A 940 29.03 45.75 -60.54
C ASN A 940 28.45 46.45 -59.28
N ILE A 941 29.19 46.50 -58.16
CA ILE A 941 28.77 47.26 -56.97
C ILE A 941 28.90 48.75 -57.25
N ASP A 942 27.76 49.43 -57.28
CA ASP A 942 27.66 50.89 -57.35
C ASP A 942 28.53 51.58 -56.27
N SER A 943 29.44 52.45 -56.72
CA SER A 943 30.39 53.19 -55.88
C SER A 943 29.72 54.17 -54.91
N THR A 944 28.44 54.49 -55.10
CA THR A 944 27.65 55.26 -54.12
C THR A 944 27.21 54.41 -52.91
N LYS A 945 27.15 53.07 -53.07
CA LYS A 945 26.65 52.14 -52.04
C LYS A 945 27.77 51.53 -51.21
N CYS A 946 28.99 51.41 -51.73
CA CYS A 946 30.15 50.92 -50.98
C CYS A 946 31.44 51.65 -51.39
N ASP A 947 32.34 51.90 -50.43
CA ASP A 947 33.58 52.59 -50.70
C ASP A 947 34.56 51.72 -51.48
N MET A 948 35.28 52.33 -52.42
CA MET A 948 36.17 51.64 -53.35
C MET A 948 37.24 50.80 -52.62
N LYS A 949 37.66 51.23 -51.42
CA LYS A 949 38.62 50.52 -50.57
C LYS A 949 38.06 49.20 -50.01
N SER A 950 36.76 49.13 -49.71
CA SER A 950 36.08 47.89 -49.30
C SER A 950 35.84 46.94 -50.48
N ILE A 951 35.53 47.47 -51.66
CA ILE A 951 35.40 46.67 -52.90
C ILE A 951 36.75 46.03 -53.26
N ILE A 952 37.85 46.79 -53.24
CA ILE A 952 39.21 46.29 -53.49
C ILE A 952 39.59 45.21 -52.46
N LYS A 953 39.31 45.41 -51.16
CA LYS A 953 39.54 44.38 -50.12
C LYS A 953 38.73 43.10 -50.38
N GLY A 954 37.48 43.23 -50.84
CA GLY A 954 36.64 42.10 -51.21
C GLY A 954 37.25 41.29 -52.34
N LEU A 955 37.66 41.96 -53.42
CA LEU A 955 38.34 41.36 -54.57
C LEU A 955 39.65 40.66 -54.15
N CYS A 956 40.49 41.31 -53.34
CA CYS A 956 41.71 40.68 -52.79
C CYS A 956 41.42 39.41 -51.97
N SER A 957 40.30 39.38 -51.23
CA SER A 957 39.90 38.23 -50.40
C SER A 957 39.40 37.04 -51.22
N VAL A 958 38.88 37.27 -52.43
CA VAL A 958 38.49 36.22 -53.39
C VAL A 958 39.70 35.71 -54.18
N VAL A 959 40.66 36.59 -54.49
CA VAL A 959 41.86 36.28 -55.30
C VAL A 959 43.01 35.68 -54.46
N GLN A 960 43.02 35.85 -53.14
CA GLN A 960 43.95 35.18 -52.22
C GLN A 960 43.27 34.12 -51.31
N PRO A 961 42.90 32.95 -51.84
CA PRO A 961 42.81 31.76 -51.02
C PRO A 961 44.24 31.34 -50.62
N SER A 962 44.68 31.76 -49.43
CA SER A 962 45.81 31.09 -48.75
C SER A 962 45.44 29.60 -48.60
N GLY A 963 46.29 28.63 -48.91
CA GLY A 963 47.74 28.68 -48.68
C GLY A 963 47.99 28.29 -47.24
#